data_AF-A0AAV5D0G6-F1
#
_entry.id   AF-A0AAV5D0G6-F1
#
_cell.length_a   1.000
_cell.length_b   1.000
_cell.length_c   1.000
_cell.angle_alpha   90.00
_cell.angle_beta   90.00
_cell.angle_gamma   90.00
#
_symmetry.space_group_name_H-M   'P 1'
#
loop_
_entity.id
_entity.type
_entity.pdbx_description
1 polymer ?
#
loop_
_entity_poly.entity_id
_entity_poly.type
_entity_poly.pdbx_seq_one_letter_code
_entity_poly.pdbx_strand_id
1 'polypeptide(L)'
;MQGAEAATPLLQLQPRGVKRAALEWWVESKKLWRIVGPAIFQRIALYGINVVSQAFIGHLGDLELAAFSIAATVVAGFNFGFLLGMASALETLCGQAFGAKKYHMLGVYLQRSWIALLLFATALTPTYILMEDLLLLIGQSPDLARLAGKMSVWLLPQHFAVAMLVPLTRYLQSQLKNWVTAVTAGFTLIIHLVVTYLLVHHFQMGIVGAVVAADLSWWLVVLGQFFYVVGGGCPMTWKGFSTEAFADFWEFIKLSSASGVMLCLENWYYRVLVLLTGYLQNAEIAVDALSIWLPGCNRVRIRTPFTLGSEKPAGQSALTSHPSGNNGSVRVANELGAGSGKGARFAIVVSITTSVVLGFVFWCLILYFNDHFALLFTSSKVVLDAVHKLSVLLAFTVLFNSVQPVLSGVAVGSGWQAVVAYVNVGSYYLVGVPLGVLLGWPLRFGVGGIWSGLIGGTAVQTLILAYLTARCDWDEEPIVHSVRRVPHSPWPPTPSRHRRRNPGHHRNPPRYWPSPTTSSVTSSSAFPRSRPSSAPPSPAAPSSPPSAPPPPSAAASASCTHPPLLGFFGSDIIRISCFTPVRRRSDPDLAAAVRGVDVFLTRVPSLDDAFPGWRIQDCSSGRLLLQNLITEPEQLAVYDPLTGALDLVRTPPEKISHGRRGKFIDMEYLLLPPGGEAPSASSFRVVYFCHDKSRGRVAVFSVSTKEWQILPWSEPMPGQPASGKYWLLKGTHVNGLMCWSHTKHPYIVVLDTSTWQFSCIDLPEFLIGQGHLYSVGGTKDGKLCIVAALEFTLLVWFRKVDAARGIETKWMLHNIFPLDEVVLQATEGSREDHVSLKVLGILDGTVYLSTFETFRDENLSCWYLSFSMESSKLEKIFYTNTSGWLHPYTMAWPSSLVCNNLSP
;
A
#
# COMPACT_ATOMS: atom_id res chain seq x y z
N MET A 1 -9.48 17.74 62.10
CA MET A 1 -8.34 17.94 61.17
C MET A 1 -7.62 16.62 61.02
N GLN A 2 -7.47 16.12 59.79
CA GLN A 2 -6.59 15.01 59.43
C GLN A 2 -5.99 15.36 58.06
N GLY A 3 -4.70 15.06 57.85
CA GLY A 3 -4.07 15.18 56.54
C GLY A 3 -4.37 13.95 55.70
N ALA A 4 -4.56 14.13 54.39
CA ALA A 4 -4.71 13.06 53.42
C ALA A 4 -3.55 13.11 52.41
N GLU A 5 -3.03 11.94 52.04
CA GLU A 5 -1.90 11.80 51.12
C GLU A 5 -2.31 12.14 49.69
N ALA A 6 -1.64 13.13 49.07
CA ALA A 6 -1.78 13.41 47.65
C ALA A 6 -0.87 12.45 46.85
N ALA A 7 -1.41 11.28 46.49
CA ALA A 7 -0.66 10.26 45.77
C ALA A 7 -0.16 10.76 44.39
N THR A 8 1.16 10.81 44.21
CA THR A 8 1.79 11.07 42.91
C THR A 8 1.50 9.91 41.95
N PRO A 9 0.87 10.14 40.78
CA PRO A 9 0.65 9.07 39.81
C PRO A 9 1.97 8.65 39.17
N LEU A 10 2.43 7.45 39.50
CA LEU A 10 3.61 6.81 38.90
C LEU A 10 3.37 6.57 37.40
N LEU A 11 3.86 7.50 36.58
CA LEU A 11 3.80 7.44 35.13
C LEU A 11 4.73 6.31 34.64
N GLN A 12 4.16 5.12 34.44
CA GLN A 12 4.93 3.89 34.21
C GLN A 12 5.87 4.00 33.00
N LEU A 13 7.15 3.79 33.27
CA LEU A 13 8.21 3.63 32.26
C LEU A 13 7.90 2.42 31.35
N GLN A 14 7.27 2.66 30.20
CA GLN A 14 7.20 1.66 29.14
C GLN A 14 8.50 1.65 28.32
N PRO A 15 9.11 0.47 28.08
CA PRO A 15 10.14 0.29 27.06
C PRO A 15 9.52 0.41 25.66
N ARG A 16 9.26 1.64 25.21
CA ARG A 16 8.38 1.93 24.06
C ARG A 16 8.87 1.34 22.73
N GLY A 17 10.17 1.15 22.54
CA GLY A 17 10.72 0.51 21.32
C GLY A 17 10.24 -0.94 21.14
N VAL A 18 10.45 -1.79 22.15
CA VAL A 18 10.08 -3.21 22.07
C VAL A 18 8.57 -3.41 22.04
N LYS A 19 7.81 -2.68 22.86
CA LYS A 19 6.33 -2.79 22.89
C LYS A 19 5.71 -2.35 21.55
N ARG A 20 6.23 -1.30 20.92
CA ARG A 20 5.77 -0.84 19.60
C ARG A 20 6.12 -1.85 18.49
N ALA A 21 7.37 -2.31 18.44
CA ALA A 21 7.80 -3.31 17.46
C ALA A 21 6.99 -4.62 17.60
N ALA A 22 6.70 -5.07 18.82
CA ALA A 22 5.86 -6.24 19.07
C ALA A 22 4.41 -6.02 18.60
N LEU A 23 3.84 -4.82 18.78
CA LEU A 23 2.49 -4.49 18.30
C LEU A 23 2.43 -4.46 16.76
N GLU A 24 3.41 -3.82 16.11
CA GLU A 24 3.53 -3.78 14.65
C GLU A 24 3.72 -5.19 14.06
N TRP A 25 4.55 -6.03 14.68
CA TRP A 25 4.78 -7.44 14.31
C TRP A 25 3.53 -8.32 14.56
N TRP A 26 2.75 -8.05 15.61
CA TRP A 26 1.51 -8.75 15.92
C TRP A 26 0.38 -8.41 14.94
N VAL A 27 0.24 -7.15 14.56
CA VAL A 27 -0.68 -6.71 13.50
C VAL A 27 -0.31 -7.38 12.16
N GLU A 28 0.98 -7.44 11.84
CA GLU A 28 1.47 -8.07 10.62
C GLU A 28 1.24 -9.58 10.60
N SER A 29 1.54 -10.24 11.72
CA SER A 29 1.26 -11.67 11.93
C SER A 29 -0.24 -11.98 11.81
N LYS A 30 -1.13 -11.22 12.48
CA LYS A 30 -2.59 -11.40 12.37
C LYS A 30 -3.08 -11.33 10.92
N LYS A 31 -2.59 -10.35 10.15
CA LYS A 31 -2.91 -10.18 8.73
C LYS A 31 -2.47 -11.38 7.89
N LEU A 32 -1.26 -11.89 8.10
CA LEU A 32 -0.72 -13.10 7.44
C LEU A 32 -1.53 -14.37 7.78
N TRP A 33 -1.82 -14.58 9.06
CA TRP A 33 -2.53 -15.76 9.57
C TRP A 33 -3.96 -15.91 9.03
N ARG A 34 -4.68 -14.79 8.81
CA ARG A 34 -6.03 -14.74 8.20
C ARG A 34 -6.11 -15.41 6.82
N ILE A 35 -4.96 -15.59 6.16
CA ILE A 35 -4.81 -16.14 4.81
C ILE A 35 -4.15 -17.52 4.84
N VAL A 36 -3.05 -17.61 5.61
CA VAL A 36 -2.27 -18.83 5.75
C VAL A 36 -3.14 -19.94 6.35
N GLY A 37 -3.91 -19.67 7.42
CA GLY A 37 -4.84 -20.61 8.05
C GLY A 37 -5.77 -21.33 7.05
N PRO A 38 -6.65 -20.61 6.33
CA PRO A 38 -7.55 -21.22 5.34
C PRO A 38 -6.81 -21.90 4.17
N ALA A 39 -5.65 -21.37 3.74
CA ALA A 39 -4.86 -21.98 2.67
C ALA A 39 -4.20 -23.32 3.07
N ILE A 40 -3.88 -23.51 4.35
CA ILE A 40 -3.43 -24.81 4.88
C ILE A 40 -4.58 -25.80 4.91
N PHE A 41 -5.75 -25.39 5.45
CA PHE A 41 -6.92 -26.25 5.50
C PHE A 41 -7.32 -26.72 4.10
N GLN A 42 -7.30 -25.82 3.11
CA GLN A 42 -7.48 -26.19 1.70
C GLN A 42 -6.48 -27.28 1.24
N ARG A 43 -5.18 -27.12 1.57
CA ARG A 43 -4.14 -28.10 1.19
C ARG A 43 -4.33 -29.45 1.88
N ILE A 44 -4.65 -29.45 3.16
CA ILE A 44 -4.94 -30.68 3.93
C ILE A 44 -6.18 -31.37 3.34
N ALA A 45 -7.24 -30.64 3.02
CA ALA A 45 -8.45 -31.21 2.43
C ALA A 45 -8.21 -31.81 1.03
N LEU A 46 -7.49 -31.10 0.15
CA LEU A 46 -7.11 -31.61 -1.18
C LEU A 46 -6.14 -32.79 -1.11
N TYR A 47 -5.24 -32.83 -0.11
CA TYR A 47 -4.39 -33.98 0.15
C TYR A 47 -5.21 -35.16 0.70
N GLY A 48 -6.20 -34.91 1.54
CA GLY A 48 -7.14 -35.90 2.06
C GLY A 48 -7.87 -36.67 0.96
N ILE A 49 -8.21 -36.03 -0.17
CA ILE A 49 -8.79 -36.71 -1.35
C ILE A 49 -7.83 -37.80 -1.87
N ASN A 50 -6.51 -37.51 -1.92
CA ASN A 50 -5.53 -38.51 -2.36
C ASN A 50 -5.39 -39.64 -1.33
N VAL A 51 -5.33 -39.30 -0.04
CA VAL A 51 -5.20 -40.29 1.05
C VAL A 51 -6.41 -41.23 1.12
N VAL A 52 -7.63 -40.68 1.00
CA VAL A 52 -8.88 -41.48 0.96
C VAL A 52 -8.90 -42.37 -0.28
N SER A 53 -8.57 -41.84 -1.47
CA SER A 53 -8.48 -42.63 -2.70
C SER A 53 -7.47 -43.79 -2.56
N GLN A 54 -6.27 -43.52 -2.03
CA GLN A 54 -5.25 -44.55 -1.78
C GLN A 54 -5.72 -45.59 -0.75
N ALA A 55 -6.39 -45.16 0.33
CA ALA A 55 -6.90 -46.07 1.35
C ALA A 55 -7.97 -47.02 0.79
N PHE A 56 -8.93 -46.55 0.00
CA PHE A 56 -9.92 -47.44 -0.64
C PHE A 56 -9.27 -48.36 -1.67
N ILE A 57 -8.30 -47.86 -2.46
CA ILE A 57 -7.57 -48.67 -3.44
C ILE A 57 -6.70 -49.75 -2.79
N GLY A 58 -6.06 -49.46 -1.65
CA GLY A 58 -5.26 -50.45 -0.92
C GLY A 58 -6.05 -51.64 -0.37
N HIS A 59 -7.37 -51.50 -0.18
CA HIS A 59 -8.26 -52.61 0.18
C HIS A 59 -8.71 -53.45 -1.04
N LEU A 60 -8.35 -53.06 -2.27
CA LEU A 60 -8.61 -53.83 -3.49
C LEU A 60 -7.44 -54.75 -3.86
N GLY A 61 -6.20 -54.30 -3.63
CA GLY A 61 -4.99 -55.10 -3.83
C GLY A 61 -3.70 -54.28 -3.82
N ASP A 62 -2.57 -54.98 -3.62
CA ASP A 62 -1.24 -54.35 -3.59
C ASP A 62 -0.80 -53.85 -4.96
N LEU A 63 -1.16 -54.58 -6.03
CA LEU A 63 -0.87 -54.20 -7.43
C LEU A 63 -1.64 -52.93 -7.81
N GLU A 64 -2.92 -52.86 -7.42
CA GLU A 64 -3.80 -51.71 -7.56
C GLU A 64 -3.24 -50.47 -6.83
N LEU A 65 -2.77 -50.64 -5.60
CA LEU A 65 -2.16 -49.57 -4.80
C LEU A 65 -0.84 -49.08 -5.40
N ALA A 66 0.05 -50.00 -5.81
CA ALA A 66 1.30 -49.66 -6.47
C ALA A 66 1.06 -48.91 -7.80
N ALA A 67 0.15 -49.41 -8.63
CA ALA A 67 -0.20 -48.80 -9.91
C ALA A 67 -0.80 -47.39 -9.74
N PHE A 68 -1.72 -47.21 -8.79
CA PHE A 68 -2.32 -45.90 -8.53
C PHE A 68 -1.31 -44.94 -7.91
N SER A 69 -0.45 -45.43 -7.00
CA SER A 69 0.65 -44.64 -6.44
C SER A 69 1.59 -44.15 -7.54
N ILE A 70 1.97 -45.00 -8.50
CA ILE A 70 2.80 -44.59 -9.65
C ILE A 70 2.07 -43.55 -10.51
N ALA A 71 0.84 -43.79 -10.94
CA ALA A 71 0.09 -42.86 -11.78
C ALA A 71 -0.13 -41.49 -11.09
N ALA A 72 -0.56 -41.50 -9.83
CA ALA A 72 -0.88 -40.30 -9.06
C ALA A 72 0.37 -39.56 -8.55
N THR A 73 1.45 -40.24 -8.17
CA THR A 73 2.67 -39.59 -7.64
C THR A 73 3.71 -39.27 -8.70
N VAL A 74 3.95 -40.18 -9.66
CA VAL A 74 4.94 -40.00 -10.74
C VAL A 74 4.37 -39.08 -11.82
N VAL A 75 3.38 -39.52 -12.61
CA VAL A 75 2.87 -38.74 -13.75
C VAL A 75 2.16 -37.47 -13.30
N ALA A 76 1.08 -37.62 -12.52
CA ALA A 76 0.30 -36.46 -12.12
C ALA A 76 1.11 -35.51 -11.23
N GLY A 77 2.06 -36.02 -10.45
CA GLY A 77 2.99 -35.19 -9.67
C GLY A 77 4.11 -34.51 -10.48
N PHE A 78 4.49 -35.04 -11.64
CA PHE A 78 5.39 -34.37 -12.58
C PHE A 78 4.68 -33.17 -13.22
N ASN A 79 3.49 -33.40 -13.79
CA ASN A 79 2.69 -32.39 -14.47
C ASN A 79 2.13 -31.31 -13.54
N PHE A 80 1.68 -31.69 -12.34
CA PHE A 80 1.23 -30.75 -11.31
C PHE A 80 2.33 -29.75 -10.94
N GLY A 81 3.60 -30.16 -10.90
CA GLY A 81 4.72 -29.26 -10.63
C GLY A 81 4.83 -28.13 -11.66
N PHE A 82 4.69 -28.47 -12.95
CA PHE A 82 4.77 -27.51 -14.04
C PHE A 82 3.58 -26.54 -14.04
N LEU A 83 2.35 -27.07 -13.92
CA LEU A 83 1.13 -26.26 -13.87
C LEU A 83 1.09 -25.36 -12.61
N LEU A 84 1.54 -25.85 -11.46
CA LEU A 84 1.66 -25.06 -10.23
C LEU A 84 2.69 -23.92 -10.39
N GLY A 85 3.81 -24.20 -11.05
CA GLY A 85 4.81 -23.19 -11.42
C GLY A 85 4.21 -22.15 -12.35
N MET A 86 3.57 -22.54 -13.44
CA MET A 86 2.90 -21.63 -14.38
C MET A 86 1.87 -20.72 -13.70
N ALA A 87 1.02 -21.28 -12.84
CA ALA A 87 0.02 -20.51 -12.09
C ALA A 87 0.63 -19.57 -11.03
N SER A 88 1.90 -19.74 -10.63
CA SER A 88 2.54 -18.82 -9.68
C SER A 88 2.90 -17.46 -10.30
N ALA A 89 2.99 -17.34 -11.63
CA ALA A 89 3.05 -16.03 -12.29
C ALA A 89 1.75 -15.22 -12.11
N LEU A 90 0.59 -15.91 -12.02
CA LEU A 90 -0.68 -15.27 -11.68
C LEU A 90 -0.70 -14.76 -10.24
N GLU A 91 -0.03 -15.45 -9.31
CA GLU A 91 0.12 -15.02 -7.90
C GLU A 91 0.78 -13.62 -7.82
N THR A 92 1.82 -13.41 -8.63
CA THR A 92 2.52 -12.13 -8.78
C THR A 92 1.65 -11.06 -9.46
N LEU A 93 1.09 -11.39 -10.64
CA LEU A 93 0.34 -10.42 -11.46
C LEU A 93 -0.97 -9.96 -10.79
N CYS A 94 -1.75 -10.88 -10.22
CA CYS A 94 -2.97 -10.54 -9.49
C CYS A 94 -2.67 -9.85 -8.16
N GLY A 95 -1.62 -10.25 -7.44
CA GLY A 95 -1.22 -9.57 -6.20
C GLY A 95 -0.82 -8.12 -6.43
N GLN A 96 0.10 -7.87 -7.38
CA GLN A 96 0.52 -6.52 -7.74
C GLN A 96 -0.64 -5.66 -8.28
N ALA A 97 -1.52 -6.23 -9.13
CA ALA A 97 -2.69 -5.50 -9.62
C ALA A 97 -3.73 -5.21 -8.52
N PHE A 98 -3.86 -6.08 -7.51
CA PHE A 98 -4.73 -5.84 -6.36
C PHE A 98 -4.16 -4.73 -5.46
N GLY A 99 -2.87 -4.76 -5.18
CA GLY A 99 -2.15 -3.68 -4.48
C GLY A 99 -2.28 -2.32 -5.19
N ALA A 100 -2.11 -2.32 -6.51
CA ALA A 100 -2.28 -1.14 -7.36
C ALA A 100 -3.77 -0.70 -7.56
N LYS A 101 -4.73 -1.30 -6.85
CA LYS A 101 -6.18 -1.08 -6.99
C LYS A 101 -6.75 -1.31 -8.41
N LYS A 102 -5.99 -1.96 -9.31
CA LYS A 102 -6.35 -2.27 -10.72
C LYS A 102 -7.24 -3.51 -10.84
N TYR A 103 -8.34 -3.54 -10.10
CA TYR A 103 -9.16 -4.73 -9.86
C TYR A 103 -9.64 -5.48 -11.12
N HIS A 104 -10.00 -4.75 -12.19
CA HIS A 104 -10.41 -5.33 -13.48
C HIS A 104 -9.39 -6.32 -14.07
N MET A 105 -8.09 -6.03 -13.92
CA MET A 105 -7.03 -6.85 -14.51
C MET A 105 -6.93 -8.25 -13.90
N LEU A 106 -7.44 -8.48 -12.69
CA LEU A 106 -7.39 -9.80 -12.05
C LEU A 106 -8.23 -10.84 -12.82
N GLY A 107 -9.41 -10.46 -13.32
CA GLY A 107 -10.24 -11.32 -14.14
C GLY A 107 -9.61 -11.61 -15.50
N VAL A 108 -9.00 -10.60 -16.12
CA VAL A 108 -8.25 -10.72 -17.37
C VAL A 108 -7.07 -11.68 -17.22
N TYR A 109 -6.26 -11.53 -16.15
CA TYR A 109 -5.13 -12.42 -15.88
C TYR A 109 -5.58 -13.85 -15.53
N LEU A 110 -6.71 -14.04 -14.82
CA LEU A 110 -7.26 -15.37 -14.56
C LEU A 110 -7.60 -16.09 -15.88
N GLN A 111 -8.30 -15.40 -16.80
CA GLN A 111 -8.66 -15.96 -18.11
C GLN A 111 -7.41 -16.26 -18.95
N ARG A 112 -6.45 -15.33 -18.99
CA ARG A 112 -5.14 -15.51 -19.65
C ARG A 112 -4.38 -16.72 -19.10
N SER A 113 -4.42 -16.90 -17.78
CA SER A 113 -3.80 -18.04 -17.08
C SER A 113 -4.48 -19.37 -17.41
N TRP A 114 -5.82 -19.42 -17.47
CA TRP A 114 -6.53 -20.63 -17.91
C TRP A 114 -6.18 -21.00 -19.35
N ILE A 115 -6.17 -20.06 -20.30
CA ILE A 115 -5.82 -20.35 -21.70
C ILE A 115 -4.39 -20.93 -21.79
N ALA A 116 -3.43 -20.35 -21.08
CA ALA A 116 -2.05 -20.85 -21.03
C ALA A 116 -1.96 -22.23 -20.38
N LEU A 117 -2.53 -22.43 -19.19
CA LEU A 117 -2.43 -23.71 -18.47
C LEU A 117 -3.20 -24.84 -19.14
N LEU A 118 -4.32 -24.57 -19.82
CA LEU A 118 -5.04 -25.58 -20.59
C LEU A 118 -4.24 -26.01 -21.82
N LEU A 119 -3.61 -25.06 -22.53
CA LEU A 119 -2.74 -25.36 -23.67
C LEU A 119 -1.53 -26.22 -23.25
N PHE A 120 -0.87 -25.87 -22.13
CA PHE A 120 0.21 -26.68 -21.59
C PHE A 120 -0.26 -27.99 -20.96
N ALA A 121 -1.47 -28.06 -20.39
CA ALA A 121 -2.04 -29.33 -19.94
C ALA A 121 -2.23 -30.30 -21.12
N THR A 122 -2.79 -29.83 -22.24
CA THR A 122 -2.89 -30.61 -23.49
C THR A 122 -1.53 -31.04 -24.02
N ALA A 123 -0.52 -30.15 -23.98
CA ALA A 123 0.84 -30.49 -24.40
C ALA A 123 1.52 -31.54 -23.49
N LEU A 124 1.09 -31.65 -22.23
CA LEU A 124 1.56 -32.65 -21.27
C LEU A 124 0.74 -33.95 -21.27
N THR A 125 -0.44 -33.99 -21.90
CA THR A 125 -1.27 -35.20 -22.04
C THR A 125 -0.52 -36.46 -22.50
N PRO A 126 0.45 -36.41 -23.44
CA PRO A 126 1.21 -37.60 -23.85
C PRO A 126 1.93 -38.33 -22.72
N THR A 127 2.32 -37.64 -21.63
CA THR A 127 3.00 -38.30 -20.49
C THR A 127 2.08 -39.23 -19.69
N TYR A 128 0.75 -39.04 -19.81
CA TYR A 128 -0.24 -39.95 -19.22
C TYR A 128 -0.57 -41.13 -20.14
N ILE A 129 -0.62 -40.88 -21.46
CA ILE A 129 -0.95 -41.89 -22.46
C ILE A 129 0.20 -42.92 -22.59
N LEU A 130 1.44 -42.45 -22.69
CA LEU A 130 2.64 -43.28 -22.89
C LEU A 130 3.17 -43.92 -21.59
N MET A 131 2.39 -43.93 -20.50
CA MET A 131 2.92 -44.36 -19.20
C MET A 131 3.15 -45.87 -19.10
N GLU A 132 2.40 -46.72 -19.82
CA GLU A 132 2.72 -48.16 -19.92
C GLU A 132 4.09 -48.36 -20.57
N ASP A 133 4.33 -47.72 -21.73
CA ASP A 133 5.61 -47.79 -22.46
C ASP A 133 6.79 -47.24 -21.62
N LEU A 134 6.60 -46.11 -20.93
CA LEU A 134 7.63 -45.50 -20.09
C LEU A 134 7.98 -46.38 -18.88
N LEU A 135 7.02 -47.07 -18.26
CA LEU A 135 7.28 -47.99 -17.16
C LEU A 135 7.96 -49.27 -17.64
N LEU A 136 7.55 -49.81 -18.78
CA LEU A 136 8.22 -50.95 -19.43
C LEU A 136 9.68 -50.61 -19.79
N LEU A 137 9.94 -49.41 -20.33
CA LEU A 137 11.28 -48.92 -20.66
C LEU A 137 12.19 -48.76 -19.41
N ILE A 138 11.60 -48.45 -18.26
CA ILE A 138 12.30 -48.37 -16.96
C ILE A 138 12.46 -49.76 -16.30
N GLY A 139 11.91 -50.83 -16.90
CA GLY A 139 12.05 -52.20 -16.43
C GLY A 139 11.03 -52.64 -15.37
N GLN A 140 9.88 -51.97 -15.28
CA GLN A 140 8.78 -52.37 -14.40
C GLN A 140 8.05 -53.61 -14.94
N SER A 141 7.37 -54.35 -14.05
CA SER A 141 6.63 -55.56 -14.47
C SER A 141 5.46 -55.23 -15.41
N PRO A 142 5.16 -56.07 -16.42
CA PRO A 142 4.16 -55.75 -17.43
C PRO A 142 2.76 -55.44 -16.89
N ASP A 143 2.33 -56.15 -15.84
CA ASP A 143 0.98 -55.96 -15.29
C ASP A 143 0.88 -54.67 -14.45
N LEU A 144 1.95 -54.30 -13.73
CA LEU A 144 2.05 -53.01 -13.03
C LEU A 144 2.10 -51.85 -14.03
N ALA A 145 2.92 -51.97 -15.07
CA ALA A 145 3.04 -50.97 -16.14
C ALA A 145 1.69 -50.73 -16.83
N ARG A 146 0.98 -51.81 -17.17
CA ARG A 146 -0.34 -51.77 -17.82
C ARG A 146 -1.43 -51.19 -16.94
N LEU A 147 -1.45 -51.55 -15.67
CA LEU A 147 -2.45 -51.03 -14.74
C LEU A 147 -2.22 -49.54 -14.45
N ALA A 148 -0.95 -49.14 -14.22
CA ALA A 148 -0.57 -47.74 -14.04
C ALA A 148 -0.78 -46.89 -15.30
N GLY A 149 -0.60 -47.47 -16.49
CA GLY A 149 -0.93 -46.86 -17.78
C GLY A 149 -2.42 -46.53 -17.89
N LYS A 150 -3.29 -47.52 -17.66
CA LYS A 150 -4.75 -47.32 -17.65
C LYS A 150 -5.20 -46.26 -16.64
N MET A 151 -4.67 -46.31 -15.42
CA MET A 151 -4.95 -45.30 -14.38
C MET A 151 -4.45 -43.91 -14.75
N SER A 152 -3.32 -43.80 -15.44
CA SER A 152 -2.79 -42.52 -15.91
C SER A 152 -3.72 -41.90 -16.94
N VAL A 153 -4.25 -42.68 -17.88
CA VAL A 153 -5.29 -42.23 -18.82
C VAL A 153 -6.59 -41.85 -18.08
N TRP A 154 -7.00 -42.62 -17.07
CA TRP A 154 -8.18 -42.29 -16.26
C TRP A 154 -8.03 -40.98 -15.47
N LEU A 155 -6.83 -40.63 -14.99
CA LEU A 155 -6.54 -39.39 -14.24
C LEU A 155 -6.41 -38.12 -15.10
N LEU A 156 -6.73 -38.19 -16.40
CA LEU A 156 -6.75 -37.02 -17.28
C LEU A 156 -7.78 -35.94 -16.90
N PRO A 157 -9.01 -36.22 -16.40
CA PRO A 157 -9.93 -35.19 -15.95
C PRO A 157 -9.36 -34.38 -14.78
N GLN A 158 -8.69 -35.04 -13.80
CA GLN A 158 -7.97 -34.40 -12.71
C GLN A 158 -6.85 -33.46 -13.23
N HIS A 159 -6.12 -33.82 -14.29
CA HIS A 159 -5.08 -32.97 -14.90
C HIS A 159 -5.65 -31.65 -15.43
N PHE A 160 -6.76 -31.69 -16.17
CA PHE A 160 -7.45 -30.48 -16.62
C PHE A 160 -8.16 -29.73 -15.48
N ALA A 161 -8.67 -30.42 -14.45
CA ALA A 161 -9.18 -29.79 -13.25
C ALA A 161 -8.09 -28.98 -12.52
N VAL A 162 -6.86 -29.50 -12.40
CA VAL A 162 -5.70 -28.78 -11.85
C VAL A 162 -5.38 -27.52 -12.67
N ALA A 163 -5.40 -27.61 -14.00
CA ALA A 163 -5.16 -26.47 -14.89
C ALA A 163 -6.17 -25.33 -14.69
N MET A 164 -7.42 -25.62 -14.31
CA MET A 164 -8.40 -24.60 -13.93
C MET A 164 -8.31 -24.18 -12.45
N LEU A 165 -8.11 -25.13 -11.53
CA LEU A 165 -8.19 -24.92 -10.09
C LEU A 165 -7.06 -24.03 -9.56
N VAL A 166 -5.82 -24.25 -10.01
CA VAL A 166 -4.67 -23.52 -9.43
C VAL A 166 -4.73 -22.02 -9.76
N PRO A 167 -4.99 -21.57 -11.01
CA PRO A 167 -5.24 -20.17 -11.31
C PRO A 167 -6.40 -19.56 -10.51
N LEU A 168 -7.52 -20.28 -10.42
CA LEU A 168 -8.75 -19.84 -9.73
C LEU A 168 -8.55 -19.66 -8.23
N THR A 169 -7.85 -20.61 -7.59
CA THR A 169 -7.41 -20.49 -6.19
C THR A 169 -6.45 -19.31 -6.01
N ARG A 170 -5.51 -19.04 -6.93
CA ARG A 170 -4.61 -17.86 -6.81
C ARG A 170 -5.34 -16.53 -6.98
N TYR A 171 -6.29 -16.46 -7.90
CA TYR A 171 -7.18 -15.31 -8.08
C TYR A 171 -8.01 -15.02 -6.83
N LEU A 172 -8.57 -16.04 -6.16
CA LEU A 172 -9.29 -15.86 -4.89
C LEU A 172 -8.33 -15.48 -3.73
N GLN A 173 -7.13 -16.08 -3.69
CA GLN A 173 -6.12 -15.78 -2.66
C GLN A 173 -5.57 -14.35 -2.76
N SER A 174 -5.34 -13.80 -3.96
CA SER A 174 -4.89 -12.40 -4.13
C SER A 174 -5.88 -11.38 -3.55
N GLN A 175 -7.18 -11.73 -3.56
CA GLN A 175 -8.29 -10.92 -3.05
C GLN A 175 -8.66 -11.17 -1.58
N LEU A 176 -7.86 -11.95 -0.83
CA LEU A 176 -8.13 -12.29 0.58
C LEU A 176 -9.38 -13.17 0.79
N LYS A 177 -9.88 -13.83 -0.26
CA LYS A 177 -11.10 -14.66 -0.26
C LYS A 177 -10.85 -16.14 0.08
N ASN A 178 -9.78 -16.42 0.82
CA ASN A 178 -9.26 -17.77 1.09
C ASN A 178 -10.24 -18.68 1.84
N TRP A 179 -11.21 -18.12 2.56
CA TRP A 179 -12.26 -18.91 3.19
C TRP A 179 -13.10 -19.69 2.16
N VAL A 180 -13.28 -19.14 0.95
CA VAL A 180 -13.99 -19.82 -0.16
C VAL A 180 -13.21 -21.06 -0.60
N THR A 181 -11.89 -20.92 -0.73
CA THR A 181 -11.03 -22.02 -1.19
C THR A 181 -10.84 -23.10 -0.12
N ALA A 182 -10.94 -22.73 1.17
CA ALA A 182 -11.02 -23.66 2.29
C ALA A 182 -12.35 -24.41 2.36
N VAL A 183 -13.49 -23.70 2.33
CA VAL A 183 -14.84 -24.31 2.42
C VAL A 183 -15.12 -25.23 1.24
N THR A 184 -14.80 -24.81 0.00
CA THR A 184 -15.00 -25.66 -1.19
C THR A 184 -14.19 -26.95 -1.13
N ALA A 185 -12.95 -26.92 -0.66
CA ALA A 185 -12.13 -28.12 -0.50
C ALA A 185 -12.60 -29.02 0.66
N GLY A 186 -12.97 -28.44 1.82
CA GLY A 186 -13.46 -29.20 2.97
C GLY A 186 -14.80 -29.91 2.71
N PHE A 187 -15.76 -29.21 2.09
CA PHE A 187 -17.03 -29.79 1.67
C PHE A 187 -16.83 -30.90 0.62
N THR A 188 -15.90 -30.69 -0.31
CA THR A 188 -15.52 -31.71 -1.29
C THR A 188 -14.91 -32.95 -0.65
N LEU A 189 -14.06 -32.83 0.38
CA LEU A 189 -13.50 -34.00 1.06
C LEU A 189 -14.59 -34.87 1.72
N ILE A 190 -15.61 -34.25 2.30
CA ILE A 190 -16.76 -34.96 2.88
C ILE A 190 -17.54 -35.71 1.78
N ILE A 191 -17.82 -35.05 0.66
CA ILE A 191 -18.48 -35.69 -0.49
C ILE A 191 -17.61 -36.80 -1.09
N HIS A 192 -16.29 -36.59 -1.21
CA HIS A 192 -15.36 -37.58 -1.73
C HIS A 192 -15.38 -38.87 -0.91
N LEU A 193 -15.41 -38.78 0.43
CA LEU A 193 -15.51 -39.94 1.32
C LEU A 193 -16.80 -40.75 1.04
N VAL A 194 -17.95 -40.06 0.96
CA VAL A 194 -19.26 -40.70 0.70
C VAL A 194 -19.34 -41.29 -0.71
N VAL A 195 -18.91 -40.55 -1.74
CA VAL A 195 -18.93 -41.01 -3.13
C VAL A 195 -17.97 -42.18 -3.34
N THR A 196 -16.76 -42.13 -2.78
CA THR A 196 -15.80 -43.25 -2.89
C THR A 196 -16.36 -44.51 -2.21
N TYR A 197 -16.91 -44.38 -1.00
CA TYR A 197 -17.57 -45.50 -0.33
C TYR A 197 -18.72 -46.10 -1.17
N LEU A 198 -19.57 -45.26 -1.77
CA LEU A 198 -20.67 -45.71 -2.61
C LEU A 198 -20.18 -46.39 -3.89
N LEU A 199 -19.28 -45.76 -4.66
CA LEU A 199 -18.80 -46.32 -5.93
C LEU A 199 -17.98 -47.61 -5.73
N VAL A 200 -17.15 -47.67 -4.68
CA VAL A 200 -16.27 -48.83 -4.40
C VAL A 200 -17.04 -49.98 -3.74
N HIS A 201 -17.80 -49.75 -2.67
CA HIS A 201 -18.45 -50.82 -1.90
C HIS A 201 -19.93 -51.06 -2.24
N HIS A 202 -20.72 -50.03 -2.54
CA HIS A 202 -22.15 -50.23 -2.83
C HIS A 202 -22.39 -50.61 -4.29
N PHE A 203 -21.77 -49.90 -5.23
CA PHE A 203 -21.87 -50.17 -6.67
C PHE A 203 -20.79 -51.13 -7.19
N GLN A 204 -19.85 -51.57 -6.34
CA GLN A 204 -18.82 -52.57 -6.66
C GLN A 204 -17.99 -52.24 -7.92
N MET A 205 -17.79 -50.95 -8.21
CA MET A 205 -17.01 -50.49 -9.37
C MET A 205 -15.49 -50.62 -9.18
N GLY A 206 -15.06 -51.19 -8.05
CA GLY A 206 -13.66 -51.40 -7.70
C GLY A 206 -12.81 -50.15 -7.90
N ILE A 207 -11.69 -50.32 -8.58
CA ILE A 207 -10.71 -49.24 -8.76
C ILE A 207 -11.20 -48.12 -9.69
N VAL A 208 -12.06 -48.44 -10.67
CA VAL A 208 -12.69 -47.42 -11.53
C VAL A 208 -13.56 -46.49 -10.69
N GLY A 209 -14.30 -47.05 -9.72
CA GLY A 209 -15.09 -46.27 -8.76
C GLY A 209 -14.24 -45.29 -7.95
N ALA A 210 -13.06 -45.72 -7.48
CA ALA A 210 -12.15 -44.86 -6.71
C ALA A 210 -11.56 -43.72 -7.54
N VAL A 211 -11.09 -44.00 -8.77
CA VAL A 211 -10.52 -42.95 -9.65
C VAL A 211 -11.60 -41.96 -10.08
N VAL A 212 -12.79 -42.42 -10.47
CA VAL A 212 -13.92 -41.55 -10.82
C VAL A 212 -14.37 -40.68 -9.63
N ALA A 213 -14.35 -41.23 -8.40
CA ALA A 213 -14.63 -40.43 -7.20
C ALA A 213 -13.57 -39.34 -6.95
N ALA A 214 -12.31 -39.58 -7.29
CA ALA A 214 -11.24 -38.58 -7.22
C ALA A 214 -11.44 -37.47 -8.28
N ASP A 215 -11.62 -37.84 -9.56
CA ASP A 215 -11.83 -36.89 -10.66
C ASP A 215 -13.03 -35.97 -10.42
N LEU A 216 -14.18 -36.56 -10.02
CA LEU A 216 -15.39 -35.81 -9.67
C LEU A 216 -15.11 -34.80 -8.55
N SER A 217 -14.29 -35.19 -7.58
CA SER A 217 -13.96 -34.33 -6.43
C SER A 217 -13.08 -33.15 -6.84
N TRP A 218 -12.05 -33.36 -7.68
CA TRP A 218 -11.25 -32.23 -8.19
C TRP A 218 -12.09 -31.25 -9.01
N TRP A 219 -13.00 -31.76 -9.86
CA TRP A 219 -13.94 -30.91 -10.59
C TRP A 219 -14.96 -30.21 -9.69
N LEU A 220 -15.39 -30.83 -8.57
CA LEU A 220 -16.29 -30.19 -7.60
C LEU A 220 -15.63 -28.96 -6.94
N VAL A 221 -14.32 -28.99 -6.64
CA VAL A 221 -13.61 -27.81 -6.14
C VAL A 221 -13.49 -26.72 -7.21
N VAL A 222 -13.20 -27.10 -8.47
CA VAL A 222 -13.18 -26.15 -9.61
C VAL A 222 -14.53 -25.46 -9.75
N LEU A 223 -15.61 -26.24 -9.85
CA LEU A 223 -16.97 -25.73 -10.05
C LEU A 223 -17.44 -24.89 -8.86
N GLY A 224 -17.21 -25.33 -7.62
CA GLY A 224 -17.56 -24.57 -6.42
C GLY A 224 -16.86 -23.21 -6.33
N GLN A 225 -15.57 -23.14 -6.68
CA GLN A 225 -14.85 -21.86 -6.76
C GLN A 225 -15.28 -21.02 -7.98
N PHE A 226 -15.59 -21.65 -9.11
CA PHE A 226 -15.98 -20.98 -10.36
C PHE A 226 -17.35 -20.32 -10.22
N PHE A 227 -18.34 -21.05 -9.72
CA PHE A 227 -19.68 -20.51 -9.46
C PHE A 227 -19.66 -19.40 -8.39
N TYR A 228 -18.76 -19.45 -7.40
CA TYR A 228 -18.57 -18.32 -6.49
C TYR A 228 -18.04 -17.07 -7.21
N VAL A 229 -17.10 -17.21 -8.15
CA VAL A 229 -16.54 -16.07 -8.90
C VAL A 229 -17.56 -15.48 -9.87
N VAL A 230 -18.26 -16.32 -10.64
CA VAL A 230 -19.23 -15.90 -11.66
C VAL A 230 -20.56 -15.45 -11.05
N GLY A 231 -21.03 -16.12 -10.00
CA GLY A 231 -22.28 -15.84 -9.28
C GLY A 231 -22.24 -14.62 -8.36
N GLY A 232 -21.55 -13.55 -8.78
CA GLY A 232 -21.51 -12.28 -8.05
C GLY A 232 -20.59 -12.22 -6.83
N GLY A 233 -19.87 -13.28 -6.47
CA GLY A 233 -18.95 -13.27 -5.33
C GLY A 233 -17.71 -12.39 -5.52
N CYS A 234 -17.35 -12.02 -6.75
CA CYS A 234 -16.16 -11.22 -7.08
C CYS A 234 -16.45 -10.03 -8.04
N PRO A 235 -17.39 -9.11 -7.74
CA PRO A 235 -17.97 -8.20 -8.72
C PRO A 235 -17.03 -7.08 -9.20
N MET A 236 -16.03 -6.69 -8.40
CA MET A 236 -15.05 -5.65 -8.76
C MET A 236 -13.94 -6.17 -9.68
N THR A 237 -13.72 -7.49 -9.72
CA THR A 237 -12.57 -8.15 -10.34
C THR A 237 -12.96 -9.14 -11.44
N TRP A 238 -14.20 -9.62 -11.45
CA TRP A 238 -14.78 -10.43 -12.52
C TRP A 238 -15.96 -9.70 -13.16
N LYS A 239 -15.82 -9.38 -14.46
CA LYS A 239 -16.88 -8.74 -15.27
C LYS A 239 -17.37 -9.64 -16.42
N GLY A 240 -17.12 -10.94 -16.34
CA GLY A 240 -17.29 -11.88 -17.45
C GLY A 240 -16.03 -12.03 -18.31
N PHE A 241 -16.17 -12.72 -19.44
CA PHE A 241 -15.08 -13.03 -20.36
C PHE A 241 -14.68 -11.80 -21.19
N SER A 242 -13.38 -11.59 -21.41
CA SER A 242 -12.82 -10.45 -22.13
C SER A 242 -11.77 -10.87 -23.17
N THR A 243 -11.78 -10.24 -24.34
CA THR A 243 -10.75 -10.43 -25.38
C THR A 243 -9.38 -9.90 -24.94
N GLU A 244 -9.32 -9.04 -23.91
CA GLU A 244 -8.09 -8.59 -23.25
C GLU A 244 -7.25 -9.77 -22.69
N ALA A 245 -7.85 -10.94 -22.49
CA ALA A 245 -7.13 -12.16 -22.12
C ALA A 245 -6.02 -12.52 -23.14
N PHE A 246 -6.23 -12.23 -24.44
CA PHE A 246 -5.29 -12.53 -25.52
C PHE A 246 -4.25 -11.43 -25.78
N ALA A 247 -4.41 -10.22 -25.22
CA ALA A 247 -3.39 -9.17 -25.29
C ALA A 247 -2.10 -9.63 -24.59
N ASP A 248 -0.93 -9.32 -25.15
CA ASP A 248 0.40 -9.64 -24.60
C ASP A 248 0.59 -11.12 -24.17
N PHE A 249 -0.17 -12.04 -24.78
CA PHE A 249 -0.27 -13.43 -24.35
C PHE A 249 1.08 -14.17 -24.40
N TRP A 250 1.93 -13.81 -25.38
CA TRP A 250 3.27 -14.38 -25.52
C TRP A 250 4.21 -13.98 -24.37
N GLU A 251 4.10 -12.76 -23.83
CA GLU A 251 4.88 -12.34 -22.67
C GLU A 251 4.41 -13.03 -21.39
N PHE A 252 3.09 -13.20 -21.25
CA PHE A 252 2.52 -14.00 -20.17
C PHE A 252 2.99 -15.47 -20.25
N ILE A 253 3.02 -16.09 -21.43
CA ILE A 253 3.56 -17.44 -21.62
C ILE A 253 5.04 -17.51 -21.24
N LYS A 254 5.87 -16.54 -21.63
CA LYS A 254 7.30 -16.49 -21.24
C LYS A 254 7.47 -16.43 -19.72
N LEU A 255 6.78 -15.51 -19.05
CA LEU A 255 6.84 -15.35 -17.59
C LEU A 255 6.31 -16.61 -16.86
N SER A 256 5.16 -17.11 -17.29
CA SER A 256 4.50 -18.27 -16.71
C SER A 256 5.33 -19.54 -16.88
N SER A 257 5.85 -19.81 -18.09
CA SER A 257 6.72 -20.98 -18.35
C SER A 257 8.06 -20.90 -17.61
N ALA A 258 8.66 -19.72 -17.44
CA ALA A 258 9.86 -19.55 -16.60
C ALA A 258 9.60 -19.96 -15.14
N SER A 259 8.45 -19.59 -14.56
CA SER A 259 8.05 -20.03 -13.21
C SER A 259 7.63 -21.51 -13.18
N GLY A 260 7.08 -22.02 -14.28
CA GLY A 260 6.85 -23.45 -14.56
C GLY A 260 8.14 -24.26 -14.38
N VAL A 261 9.17 -23.91 -15.16
CA VAL A 261 10.51 -24.51 -15.09
C VAL A 261 11.13 -24.37 -13.70
N MET A 262 11.05 -23.19 -13.09
CA MET A 262 11.60 -22.93 -11.75
C MET A 262 11.06 -23.92 -10.68
N LEU A 263 9.73 -24.10 -10.58
CA LEU A 263 9.16 -25.08 -9.64
C LEU A 263 9.28 -26.53 -10.11
N CYS A 264 9.35 -26.78 -11.42
CA CYS A 264 9.63 -28.13 -11.94
C CYS A 264 11.03 -28.60 -11.55
N LEU A 265 12.07 -27.78 -11.75
CA LEU A 265 13.44 -28.12 -11.35
C LEU A 265 13.53 -28.50 -9.87
N GLU A 266 12.81 -27.79 -9.00
CA GLU A 266 12.72 -28.11 -7.57
C GLU A 266 11.95 -29.43 -7.30
N ASN A 267 10.77 -29.63 -7.92
CA ASN A 267 9.98 -30.86 -7.78
C ASN A 267 10.72 -32.09 -8.33
N TRP A 268 11.45 -31.94 -9.44
CA TRP A 268 12.21 -33.00 -10.10
C TRP A 268 13.49 -33.35 -9.35
N TYR A 269 14.15 -32.40 -8.69
CA TYR A 269 15.32 -32.66 -7.85
C TYR A 269 15.04 -33.69 -6.74
N TYR A 270 13.93 -33.50 -6.01
CA TYR A 270 13.47 -34.49 -5.02
C TYR A 270 13.20 -35.87 -5.65
N ARG A 271 12.61 -35.91 -6.85
CA ARG A 271 12.27 -37.17 -7.56
C ARG A 271 13.51 -37.92 -8.05
N VAL A 272 14.48 -37.19 -8.60
CA VAL A 272 15.77 -37.74 -9.05
C VAL A 272 16.52 -38.36 -7.88
N LEU A 273 16.54 -37.71 -6.71
CA LEU A 273 17.23 -38.24 -5.54
C LEU A 273 16.52 -39.44 -4.90
N VAL A 274 15.18 -39.49 -4.88
CA VAL A 274 14.43 -40.70 -4.50
C VAL A 274 14.69 -41.85 -5.48
N LEU A 275 14.68 -41.58 -6.78
CA LEU A 275 14.99 -42.58 -7.81
C LEU A 275 16.44 -43.09 -7.67
N LEU A 276 17.39 -42.22 -7.34
CA LEU A 276 18.77 -42.62 -7.04
C LEU A 276 18.88 -43.50 -5.79
N THR A 277 18.10 -43.24 -4.72
CA THR A 277 18.06 -44.17 -3.56
C THR A 277 17.49 -45.55 -3.89
N GLY A 278 16.70 -45.67 -4.98
CA GLY A 278 16.24 -46.95 -5.51
C GLY A 278 17.34 -47.87 -6.06
N TYR A 279 18.54 -47.36 -6.29
CA TYR A 279 19.70 -48.13 -6.78
C TYR A 279 20.74 -48.42 -5.67
N LEU A 280 20.37 -48.25 -4.39
CA LEU A 280 21.21 -48.61 -3.25
C LEU A 280 20.93 -50.03 -2.74
N GLN A 281 21.88 -50.61 -2.01
CA GLN A 281 21.62 -51.81 -1.23
C GLN A 281 20.58 -51.50 -0.14
N ASN A 282 19.59 -52.38 0.03
CA ASN A 282 18.38 -52.15 0.84
C ASN A 282 17.48 -50.99 0.35
N ALA A 283 17.41 -50.79 -0.97
CA ALA A 283 16.59 -49.77 -1.63
C ALA A 283 15.13 -49.71 -1.15
N GLU A 284 14.48 -50.85 -0.91
CA GLU A 284 13.07 -50.95 -0.47
C GLU A 284 12.82 -50.14 0.83
N ILE A 285 13.54 -50.49 1.91
CA ILE A 285 13.49 -49.79 3.20
C ILE A 285 13.86 -48.30 3.05
N ALA A 286 14.83 -47.99 2.18
CA ALA A 286 15.28 -46.62 1.94
C ALA A 286 14.24 -45.77 1.22
N VAL A 287 13.63 -46.31 0.17
CA VAL A 287 12.65 -45.64 -0.68
C VAL A 287 11.32 -45.51 0.04
N ASP A 288 10.90 -46.47 0.87
CA ASP A 288 9.72 -46.33 1.73
C ASP A 288 9.95 -45.26 2.82
N ALA A 289 11.08 -45.33 3.53
CA ALA A 289 11.50 -44.33 4.51
C ALA A 289 11.84 -42.95 3.90
N LEU A 290 11.65 -42.77 2.60
CA LEU A 290 11.66 -41.48 1.89
C LEU A 290 10.29 -41.14 1.28
N SER A 291 9.57 -42.12 0.72
CA SER A 291 8.29 -41.97 0.01
C SER A 291 7.09 -41.88 0.94
N ILE A 292 7.24 -42.23 2.23
CA ILE A 292 6.30 -41.84 3.28
C ILE A 292 6.39 -40.33 3.55
N TRP A 293 7.60 -39.77 3.55
CA TRP A 293 7.90 -38.41 4.05
C TRP A 293 7.82 -37.34 2.97
N LEU A 294 8.39 -37.60 1.80
CA LEU A 294 8.53 -36.62 0.74
C LEU A 294 7.19 -36.25 0.09
N PRO A 295 6.26 -37.17 -0.26
CA PRO A 295 4.93 -36.80 -0.72
C PRO A 295 4.17 -35.99 0.32
N GLY A 296 4.25 -36.35 1.60
CA GLY A 296 3.67 -35.58 2.71
C GLY A 296 4.22 -34.14 2.72
N CYS A 297 5.52 -33.97 2.97
CA CYS A 297 6.15 -32.67 3.15
C CYS A 297 6.38 -31.84 1.87
N ASN A 298 6.20 -32.42 0.66
CA ASN A 298 6.34 -31.72 -0.63
C ASN A 298 4.99 -31.47 -1.34
N ARG A 299 3.95 -32.30 -1.13
CA ARG A 299 2.56 -31.98 -1.57
C ARG A 299 1.89 -31.07 -0.56
N VAL A 300 1.94 -31.40 0.73
CA VAL A 300 1.86 -30.39 1.78
C VAL A 300 3.24 -29.70 1.87
N ARG A 301 3.68 -29.01 0.80
CA ARG A 301 4.85 -28.12 0.87
C ARG A 301 4.56 -27.10 1.97
N ILE A 302 5.25 -27.23 3.10
CA ILE A 302 4.95 -26.53 4.36
C ILE A 302 5.37 -25.05 4.27
N ARG A 303 4.58 -24.26 3.52
CA ARG A 303 4.39 -22.82 3.80
C ARG A 303 3.36 -22.71 4.93
N THR A 304 3.66 -23.36 6.07
CA THR A 304 2.69 -23.79 7.09
C THR A 304 3.23 -23.58 8.51
N PRO A 305 2.39 -23.19 9.48
CA PRO A 305 2.70 -22.98 10.89
C PRO A 305 1.99 -23.96 11.83
N PHE A 306 2.10 -23.75 13.15
CA PHE A 306 1.22 -24.38 14.14
C PHE A 306 0.90 -23.46 15.34
N THR A 307 0.04 -23.95 16.24
CA THR A 307 -0.69 -23.22 17.29
C THR A 307 -0.31 -23.65 18.70
N LEU A 308 -0.46 -22.73 19.66
CA LEU A 308 -0.93 -23.02 21.02
C LEU A 308 -1.93 -21.93 21.41
N GLY A 309 -2.90 -22.25 22.26
CA GLY A 309 -4.01 -21.34 22.56
C GLY A 309 -4.45 -21.38 24.03
N SER A 310 -5.23 -20.37 24.39
CA SER A 310 -6.01 -20.30 25.63
C SER A 310 -7.35 -19.60 25.34
N GLU A 311 -8.37 -19.98 26.09
CA GLU A 311 -9.80 -19.64 25.91
C GLU A 311 -10.09 -18.12 26.11
N LYS A 312 -11.21 -17.52 25.67
CA LYS A 312 -12.63 -17.95 25.78
C LYS A 312 -13.53 -17.60 24.57
N PRO A 313 -14.78 -18.14 24.50
CA PRO A 313 -15.55 -18.24 23.25
C PRO A 313 -16.82 -17.37 23.15
N ALA A 314 -17.46 -17.45 21.97
CA ALA A 314 -18.86 -17.15 21.65
C ALA A 314 -19.33 -15.68 21.67
N GLY A 315 -19.74 -15.18 20.49
CA GLY A 315 -20.42 -13.91 20.24
C GLY A 315 -20.81 -13.81 18.76
N GLN A 316 -22.04 -13.40 18.44
CA GLN A 316 -22.68 -13.68 17.15
C GLN A 316 -22.80 -12.47 16.20
N SER A 317 -23.01 -12.76 14.90
CA SER A 317 -23.51 -11.88 13.83
C SER A 317 -22.60 -10.82 13.19
N ALA A 318 -22.09 -11.20 12.00
CA ALA A 318 -22.45 -10.63 10.69
C ALA A 318 -22.19 -9.14 10.30
N LEU A 319 -21.70 -9.02 9.06
CA LEU A 319 -21.71 -7.89 8.11
C LEU A 319 -20.64 -6.78 8.18
N THR A 320 -20.33 -6.28 6.97
CA THR A 320 -19.58 -5.07 6.56
C THR A 320 -18.06 -4.92 6.87
N SER A 321 -17.32 -4.52 5.83
CA SER A 321 -16.04 -3.73 5.77
C SER A 321 -14.92 -3.90 6.83
N HIS A 322 -13.62 -4.00 6.50
CA HIS A 322 -12.87 -4.14 5.24
C HIS A 322 -11.55 -4.92 5.53
N PRO A 323 -10.76 -5.39 4.51
CA PRO A 323 -9.81 -6.49 4.73
C PRO A 323 -8.30 -6.15 4.62
N SER A 324 -7.47 -6.92 5.35
CA SER A 324 -6.01 -7.09 5.17
C SER A 324 -5.56 -8.37 5.91
N GLY A 325 -4.50 -9.08 5.51
CA GLY A 325 -3.63 -8.83 4.36
C GLY A 325 -2.60 -9.95 4.11
N ASN A 326 -2.70 -10.64 2.97
CA ASN A 326 -1.58 -11.22 2.21
C ASN A 326 -0.91 -12.53 2.73
N ASN A 327 -0.93 -13.63 1.96
CA ASN A 327 0.03 -14.75 2.03
C ASN A 327 1.46 -14.22 1.74
N GLY A 328 2.53 -14.62 2.43
CA GLY A 328 3.84 -13.93 2.35
C GLY A 328 4.30 -13.47 0.93
N SER A 329 4.26 -14.36 -0.06
CA SER A 329 4.53 -14.08 -1.48
C SER A 329 3.54 -13.10 -2.12
N VAL A 330 2.24 -13.38 -1.97
CA VAL A 330 1.14 -12.52 -2.40
C VAL A 330 1.19 -11.16 -1.68
N ARG A 331 1.73 -11.11 -0.46
CA ARG A 331 1.84 -9.90 0.32
C ARG A 331 2.94 -9.02 -0.20
N VAL A 332 4.13 -9.57 -0.44
CA VAL A 332 5.19 -8.85 -1.15
C VAL A 332 4.67 -8.32 -2.49
N ALA A 333 3.94 -9.13 -3.27
CA ALA A 333 3.29 -8.69 -4.50
C ALA A 333 2.29 -7.53 -4.26
N ASN A 334 1.42 -7.61 -3.25
CA ASN A 334 0.46 -6.55 -2.91
C ASN A 334 1.14 -5.26 -2.44
N GLU A 335 2.11 -5.32 -1.53
CA GLU A 335 2.80 -4.16 -0.96
C GLU A 335 3.69 -3.48 -2.03
N LEU A 336 4.40 -4.25 -2.88
CA LEU A 336 5.11 -3.74 -4.06
C LEU A 336 4.14 -3.11 -5.07
N GLY A 337 2.98 -3.74 -5.31
CA GLY A 337 1.93 -3.21 -6.18
C GLY A 337 1.32 -1.90 -5.68
N ALA A 338 1.33 -1.69 -4.36
CA ALA A 338 0.94 -0.43 -3.71
C ALA A 338 2.08 0.60 -3.62
N GLY A 339 3.26 0.34 -4.21
CA GLY A 339 4.44 1.22 -4.15
C GLY A 339 5.18 1.19 -2.80
N SER A 340 4.80 0.31 -1.88
CA SER A 340 5.31 0.28 -0.51
C SER A 340 6.52 -0.65 -0.38
N GLY A 341 7.69 -0.17 -0.81
CA GLY A 341 8.97 -0.89 -0.65
C GLY A 341 9.25 -1.30 0.80
N LYS A 342 8.98 -0.39 1.74
CA LYS A 342 9.08 -0.64 3.19
C LYS A 342 8.07 -1.65 3.71
N GLY A 343 6.83 -1.63 3.18
CA GLY A 343 5.80 -2.64 3.50
C GLY A 343 6.20 -4.03 3.01
N ALA A 344 6.71 -4.13 1.77
CA ALA A 344 7.22 -5.37 1.21
C ALA A 344 8.39 -5.91 2.06
N ARG A 345 9.39 -5.08 2.38
CA ARG A 345 10.52 -5.45 3.25
C ARG A 345 10.06 -5.92 4.64
N PHE A 346 9.07 -5.27 5.25
CA PHE A 346 8.54 -5.69 6.54
C PHE A 346 7.81 -7.04 6.47
N ALA A 347 6.95 -7.23 5.46
CA ALA A 347 6.26 -8.50 5.21
C ALA A 347 7.24 -9.66 4.97
N ILE A 348 8.38 -9.42 4.31
CA ILE A 348 9.48 -10.38 4.14
C ILE A 348 10.08 -10.77 5.48
N VAL A 349 10.48 -9.80 6.29
CA VAL A 349 11.09 -10.04 7.61
C VAL A 349 10.15 -10.84 8.50
N VAL A 350 8.87 -10.44 8.61
CA VAL A 350 7.88 -11.19 9.42
C VAL A 350 7.66 -12.60 8.88
N SER A 351 7.55 -12.78 7.56
CA SER A 351 7.36 -14.11 6.94
C SER A 351 8.55 -15.05 7.21
N ILE A 352 9.78 -14.57 7.05
CA ILE A 352 11.00 -15.35 7.29
C ILE A 352 11.14 -15.67 8.78
N THR A 353 11.04 -14.67 9.67
CA THR A 353 11.17 -14.88 11.13
C THR A 353 10.14 -15.90 11.63
N THR A 354 8.88 -15.77 11.21
CA THR A 354 7.82 -16.72 11.56
C THR A 354 8.18 -18.13 11.10
N SER A 355 8.63 -18.29 9.85
CA SER A 355 8.95 -19.61 9.30
C SER A 355 10.22 -20.26 9.86
N VAL A 356 11.21 -19.47 10.27
CA VAL A 356 12.39 -19.96 11.03
C VAL A 356 11.96 -20.48 12.41
N VAL A 357 11.15 -19.73 13.15
CA VAL A 357 10.64 -20.16 14.47
C VAL A 357 9.84 -21.46 14.36
N LEU A 358 8.98 -21.57 13.34
CA LEU A 358 8.18 -22.76 13.09
C LEU A 358 9.02 -23.96 12.66
N GLY A 359 9.99 -23.76 11.75
CA GLY A 359 10.94 -24.79 11.35
C GLY A 359 11.75 -25.31 12.53
N PHE A 360 12.17 -24.43 13.44
CA PHE A 360 12.87 -24.81 14.68
C PHE A 360 11.97 -25.58 15.65
N VAL A 361 10.70 -25.19 15.81
CA VAL A 361 9.73 -25.95 16.62
C VAL A 361 9.52 -27.36 16.04
N PHE A 362 9.32 -27.51 14.73
CA PHE A 362 9.19 -28.82 14.10
C PHE A 362 10.50 -29.64 14.15
N TRP A 363 11.67 -29.01 14.01
CA TRP A 363 12.98 -29.64 14.19
C TRP A 363 13.13 -30.24 15.60
N CYS A 364 12.81 -29.46 16.64
CA CYS A 364 12.79 -29.94 18.03
C CYS A 364 11.78 -31.08 18.24
N LEU A 365 10.56 -30.96 17.69
CA LEU A 365 9.53 -32.00 17.82
C LEU A 365 9.92 -33.32 17.15
N ILE A 366 10.53 -33.28 15.95
CA ILE A 366 10.98 -34.48 15.24
C ILE A 366 12.12 -35.17 16.00
N LEU A 367 13.07 -34.41 16.57
CA LEU A 367 14.15 -34.98 17.37
C LEU A 367 13.66 -35.55 18.72
N TYR A 368 12.69 -34.90 19.36
CA TYR A 368 12.14 -35.37 20.65
C TYR A 368 11.19 -36.57 20.50
N PHE A 369 10.31 -36.57 19.49
CA PHE A 369 9.32 -37.62 19.28
C PHE A 369 9.77 -38.73 18.30
N ASN A 370 11.01 -38.70 17.80
CA ASN A 370 11.61 -39.63 16.84
C ASN A 370 11.01 -41.06 16.87
N ASP A 371 11.14 -41.75 18.00
CA ASP A 371 10.72 -43.15 18.19
C ASP A 371 9.20 -43.35 18.08
N HIS A 372 8.41 -42.38 18.53
CA HIS A 372 6.95 -42.38 18.41
C HIS A 372 6.49 -41.94 17.02
N PHE A 373 7.25 -41.07 16.35
CA PHE A 373 6.89 -40.49 15.07
C PHE A 373 7.06 -41.52 13.94
N ALA A 374 8.04 -42.43 14.04
CA ALA A 374 8.20 -43.54 13.11
C ALA A 374 7.06 -44.59 13.22
N LEU A 375 6.56 -44.84 14.43
CA LEU A 375 5.47 -45.80 14.71
C LEU A 375 4.11 -45.41 14.08
N LEU A 376 3.91 -44.15 13.69
CA LEU A 376 2.72 -43.69 12.96
C LEU A 376 2.62 -44.27 11.54
N PHE A 377 3.71 -44.81 10.99
CA PHE A 377 3.80 -45.19 9.57
C PHE A 377 4.21 -46.65 9.35
N THR A 378 4.82 -47.31 10.33
CA THR A 378 5.21 -48.72 10.22
C THR A 378 5.38 -49.40 11.58
N SER A 379 5.05 -50.68 11.65
CA SER A 379 5.35 -51.55 12.80
C SER A 379 6.63 -52.40 12.60
N SER A 380 7.30 -52.27 11.44
CA SER A 380 8.48 -53.07 11.11
C SER A 380 9.73 -52.53 11.81
N LYS A 381 10.30 -53.29 12.76
CA LYS A 381 11.51 -52.91 13.52
C LYS A 381 12.68 -52.49 12.62
N VAL A 382 12.87 -53.17 11.49
CA VAL A 382 13.95 -52.87 10.54
C VAL A 382 13.79 -51.47 9.92
N VAL A 383 12.55 -51.06 9.65
CA VAL A 383 12.24 -49.72 9.12
C VAL A 383 12.28 -48.68 10.24
N LEU A 384 11.84 -49.01 11.47
CA LEU A 384 11.97 -48.13 12.63
C LEU A 384 13.45 -47.81 12.94
N ASP A 385 14.34 -48.81 12.95
CA ASP A 385 15.79 -48.62 13.16
C ASP A 385 16.45 -47.79 12.03
N ALA A 386 15.92 -47.88 10.81
CA ALA A 386 16.35 -47.06 9.68
C ALA A 386 15.86 -45.61 9.81
N VAL A 387 14.58 -45.39 10.11
CA VAL A 387 13.99 -44.06 10.35
C VAL A 387 14.67 -43.37 11.53
N HIS A 388 14.94 -44.08 12.63
CA HIS A 388 15.64 -43.51 13.79
C HIS A 388 17.03 -42.95 13.41
N LYS A 389 17.79 -43.65 12.54
CA LYS A 389 19.09 -43.17 12.02
C LYS A 389 18.97 -42.01 11.03
N LEU A 390 17.84 -41.89 10.33
CA LEU A 390 17.57 -40.83 9.35
C LEU A 390 16.82 -39.61 9.95
N SER A 391 16.29 -39.74 11.17
CA SER A 391 15.52 -38.72 11.91
C SER A 391 16.21 -37.36 11.98
N VAL A 392 17.53 -37.34 12.17
CA VAL A 392 18.35 -36.11 12.24
C VAL A 392 18.40 -35.43 10.88
N LEU A 393 18.58 -36.19 9.79
CA LEU A 393 18.53 -35.68 8.42
C LEU A 393 17.12 -35.18 8.07
N LEU A 394 16.07 -35.89 8.51
CA LEU A 394 14.68 -35.46 8.37
C LEU A 394 14.41 -34.13 9.10
N ALA A 395 14.86 -33.99 10.36
CA ALA A 395 14.71 -32.76 11.12
C ALA A 395 15.39 -31.58 10.41
N PHE A 396 16.66 -31.71 10.01
CA PHE A 396 17.36 -30.68 9.24
C PHE A 396 16.67 -30.39 7.89
N THR A 397 16.15 -31.41 7.20
CA THR A 397 15.37 -31.24 5.96
C THR A 397 14.14 -30.37 6.20
N VAL A 398 13.39 -30.61 7.28
CA VAL A 398 12.21 -29.81 7.64
C VAL A 398 12.58 -28.37 8.03
N LEU A 399 13.71 -28.16 8.70
CA LEU A 399 14.21 -26.82 9.05
C LEU A 399 14.59 -26.00 7.79
N PHE A 400 15.35 -26.57 6.84
CA PHE A 400 15.66 -25.88 5.58
C PHE A 400 14.40 -25.69 4.73
N ASN A 401 13.50 -26.67 4.70
CA ASN A 401 12.24 -26.62 3.94
C ASN A 401 11.13 -25.75 4.56
N SER A 402 11.34 -25.13 5.73
CA SER A 402 10.46 -24.02 6.17
C SER A 402 10.91 -22.70 5.54
N VAL A 403 12.21 -22.39 5.60
CA VAL A 403 12.78 -21.13 5.11
C VAL A 403 12.74 -21.04 3.58
N GLN A 404 13.08 -22.13 2.90
CA GLN A 404 13.20 -22.16 1.44
C GLN A 404 11.91 -21.75 0.70
N PRO A 405 10.70 -22.29 1.02
CA PRO A 405 9.47 -21.94 0.31
C PRO A 405 8.97 -20.52 0.58
N VAL A 406 9.51 -19.85 1.60
CA VAL A 406 9.28 -18.43 1.86
C VAL A 406 10.16 -17.59 0.96
N LEU A 407 11.47 -17.84 0.91
CA LEU A 407 12.41 -17.10 0.03
C LEU A 407 12.05 -17.25 -1.45
N SER A 408 11.82 -18.49 -1.91
CA SER A 408 11.32 -18.75 -3.27
C SER A 408 9.95 -18.08 -3.53
N GLY A 409 9.13 -17.92 -2.48
CA GLY A 409 7.87 -17.17 -2.54
C GLY A 409 8.04 -15.65 -2.66
N VAL A 410 9.00 -15.07 -1.95
CA VAL A 410 9.35 -13.64 -2.04
C VAL A 410 9.90 -13.32 -3.43
N ALA A 411 10.79 -14.17 -3.95
CA ALA A 411 11.34 -14.03 -5.30
C ALA A 411 10.25 -14.15 -6.39
N VAL A 412 9.27 -15.06 -6.23
CA VAL A 412 8.06 -15.12 -7.07
C VAL A 412 7.25 -13.83 -6.99
N GLY A 413 6.94 -13.33 -5.79
CA GLY A 413 6.16 -12.09 -5.58
C GLY A 413 6.83 -10.82 -6.11
N SER A 414 8.17 -10.86 -6.24
CA SER A 414 9.02 -9.80 -6.82
C SER A 414 9.32 -10.03 -8.31
N GLY A 415 8.85 -11.14 -8.91
CA GLY A 415 9.00 -11.44 -10.34
C GLY A 415 10.36 -12.00 -10.76
N TRP A 416 11.24 -12.41 -9.85
CA TRP A 416 12.60 -12.87 -10.13
C TRP A 416 12.70 -14.33 -10.63
N GLN A 417 11.60 -14.88 -11.13
CA GLN A 417 11.41 -16.32 -11.41
C GLN A 417 12.51 -16.91 -12.30
N ALA A 418 12.98 -16.16 -13.31
CA ALA A 418 14.09 -16.58 -14.18
C ALA A 418 15.44 -16.67 -13.44
N VAL A 419 15.73 -15.72 -12.53
CA VAL A 419 16.97 -15.75 -11.71
C VAL A 419 16.95 -16.97 -10.80
N VAL A 420 15.81 -17.23 -10.13
CA VAL A 420 15.63 -18.42 -9.29
C VAL A 420 15.75 -19.71 -10.10
N ALA A 421 15.26 -19.77 -11.35
CA ALA A 421 15.44 -20.94 -12.20
C ALA A 421 16.94 -21.27 -12.43
N TYR A 422 17.79 -20.27 -12.71
CA TYR A 422 19.24 -20.48 -12.82
C TYR A 422 19.87 -20.90 -11.49
N VAL A 423 19.46 -20.30 -10.36
CA VAL A 423 19.92 -20.72 -9.02
C VAL A 423 19.55 -22.19 -8.77
N ASN A 424 18.33 -22.61 -9.12
CA ASN A 424 17.86 -23.99 -8.97
C ASN A 424 18.69 -24.97 -9.81
N VAL A 425 19.05 -24.64 -11.06
CA VAL A 425 19.95 -25.49 -11.86
C VAL A 425 21.31 -25.66 -11.14
N GLY A 426 21.92 -24.56 -10.71
CA GLY A 426 23.22 -24.60 -10.04
C GLY A 426 23.19 -25.36 -8.71
N SER A 427 22.28 -25.00 -7.81
CA SER A 427 22.21 -25.57 -6.46
C SER A 427 21.81 -27.04 -6.44
N TYR A 428 20.84 -27.43 -7.27
CA TYR A 428 20.28 -28.78 -7.25
C TYR A 428 21.05 -29.74 -8.17
N TYR A 429 21.35 -29.33 -9.41
CA TYR A 429 21.87 -30.25 -10.42
C TYR A 429 23.40 -30.20 -10.58
N LEU A 430 24.03 -29.05 -10.31
CA LEU A 430 25.50 -28.93 -10.35
C LEU A 430 26.18 -29.17 -8.99
N VAL A 431 25.45 -29.01 -7.88
CA VAL A 431 25.96 -29.25 -6.52
C VAL A 431 25.23 -30.41 -5.83
N GLY A 432 23.91 -30.31 -5.62
CA GLY A 432 23.14 -31.27 -4.82
C GLY A 432 23.18 -32.72 -5.30
N VAL A 433 22.90 -32.97 -6.58
CA VAL A 433 22.93 -34.33 -7.17
C VAL A 433 24.36 -34.91 -7.18
N PRO A 434 25.41 -34.22 -7.68
CA PRO A 434 26.78 -34.74 -7.61
C PRO A 434 27.26 -35.02 -6.18
N LEU A 435 26.93 -34.15 -5.22
CA LEU A 435 27.26 -34.36 -3.80
C LEU A 435 26.54 -35.59 -3.24
N GLY A 436 25.25 -35.77 -3.54
CA GLY A 436 24.48 -36.94 -3.13
C GLY A 436 25.02 -38.25 -3.69
N VAL A 437 25.39 -38.28 -4.97
CA VAL A 437 26.02 -39.44 -5.61
C VAL A 437 27.38 -39.76 -4.99
N LEU A 438 28.23 -38.73 -4.77
CA LEU A 438 29.58 -38.89 -4.22
C LEU A 438 29.58 -39.36 -2.75
N LEU A 439 28.65 -38.87 -1.94
CA LEU A 439 28.44 -39.34 -0.57
C LEU A 439 27.80 -40.73 -0.53
N GLY A 440 26.82 -40.99 -1.40
CA GLY A 440 26.07 -42.24 -1.44
C GLY A 440 26.91 -43.46 -1.82
N TRP A 441 27.62 -43.41 -2.95
CA TRP A 441 28.36 -44.55 -3.51
C TRP A 441 29.86 -44.56 -3.15
N PRO A 442 30.74 -43.65 -3.64
CA PRO A 442 32.18 -43.67 -3.32
C PRO A 442 32.50 -43.69 -1.83
N LEU A 443 31.82 -42.84 -1.04
CA LEU A 443 32.02 -42.74 0.41
C LEU A 443 31.12 -43.67 1.23
N ARG A 444 30.28 -44.48 0.56
CA ARG A 444 29.43 -45.53 1.15
C ARG A 444 28.48 -45.07 2.27
N PHE A 445 28.12 -43.79 2.35
CA PHE A 445 27.08 -43.31 3.28
C PHE A 445 25.65 -43.70 2.84
N GLY A 446 25.49 -44.28 1.64
CA GLY A 446 24.23 -44.82 1.15
C GLY A 446 23.10 -43.79 1.20
N VAL A 447 21.97 -44.17 1.81
CA VAL A 447 20.76 -43.34 1.91
C VAL A 447 21.06 -41.99 2.59
N GLY A 448 21.83 -42.02 3.69
CA GLY A 448 22.24 -40.82 4.41
C GLY A 448 23.14 -39.92 3.58
N GLY A 449 23.95 -40.50 2.67
CA GLY A 449 24.76 -39.75 1.71
C GLY A 449 23.91 -39.04 0.65
N ILE A 450 22.98 -39.74 0.01
CA ILE A 450 22.10 -39.16 -1.01
C ILE A 450 21.18 -38.08 -0.37
N TRP A 451 20.67 -38.32 0.83
CA TRP A 451 19.88 -37.33 1.59
C TRP A 451 20.75 -36.13 2.05
N SER A 452 22.02 -36.34 2.40
CA SER A 452 22.94 -35.22 2.66
C SER A 452 23.18 -34.37 1.40
N GLY A 453 23.23 -34.98 0.21
CA GLY A 453 23.21 -34.27 -1.07
C GLY A 453 21.94 -33.43 -1.27
N LEU A 454 20.77 -34.01 -0.97
CA LEU A 454 19.47 -33.31 -0.99
C LEU A 454 19.51 -32.02 -0.15
N ILE A 455 19.91 -32.15 1.11
CA ILE A 455 20.03 -31.04 2.06
C ILE A 455 21.07 -30.02 1.59
N GLY A 456 22.22 -30.47 1.08
CA GLY A 456 23.29 -29.61 0.57
C GLY A 456 22.81 -28.68 -0.55
N GLY A 457 22.15 -29.22 -1.59
CA GLY A 457 21.60 -28.40 -2.68
C GLY A 457 20.53 -27.41 -2.21
N THR A 458 19.63 -27.82 -1.31
CA THR A 458 18.62 -26.93 -0.71
C THR A 458 19.26 -25.83 0.16
N ALA A 459 20.30 -26.15 0.93
CA ALA A 459 21.04 -25.18 1.73
C ALA A 459 21.76 -24.14 0.84
N VAL A 460 22.45 -24.58 -0.22
CA VAL A 460 23.08 -23.67 -1.20
C VAL A 460 22.03 -22.75 -1.85
N GLN A 461 20.89 -23.29 -2.29
CA GLN A 461 19.80 -22.50 -2.86
C GLN A 461 19.28 -21.46 -1.85
N THR A 462 19.03 -21.89 -0.62
CA THR A 462 18.52 -21.04 0.48
C THR A 462 19.48 -19.89 0.80
N LEU A 463 20.79 -20.15 0.86
CA LEU A 463 21.81 -19.13 1.10
C LEU A 463 21.89 -18.11 -0.04
N ILE A 464 21.84 -18.56 -1.31
CA ILE A 464 21.86 -17.66 -2.47
C ILE A 464 20.59 -16.80 -2.51
N LEU A 465 19.42 -17.37 -2.27
CA LEU A 465 18.16 -16.62 -2.23
C LEU A 465 18.14 -15.63 -1.05
N ALA A 466 18.61 -16.01 0.13
CA ALA A 466 18.73 -15.11 1.27
C ALA A 466 19.68 -13.94 0.98
N TYR A 467 20.82 -14.19 0.32
CA TYR A 467 21.74 -13.15 -0.12
C TYR A 467 21.09 -12.17 -1.11
N LEU A 468 20.40 -12.68 -2.13
CA LEU A 468 19.68 -11.85 -3.12
C LEU A 468 18.58 -11.01 -2.44
N THR A 469 17.76 -11.60 -1.58
CA THR A 469 16.70 -10.91 -0.82
C THR A 469 17.28 -9.82 0.11
N ALA A 470 18.46 -10.05 0.71
CA ALA A 470 19.14 -9.10 1.58
C ALA A 470 19.89 -7.98 0.84
N ARG A 471 20.26 -8.20 -0.43
CA ARG A 471 20.95 -7.22 -1.30
C ARG A 471 20.02 -6.35 -2.15
N CYS A 472 18.77 -6.77 -2.34
CA CYS A 472 17.77 -5.98 -3.07
C CYS A 472 17.52 -4.61 -2.42
N ASP A 473 17.51 -3.55 -3.23
CA ASP A 473 16.97 -2.26 -2.80
C ASP A 473 15.45 -2.24 -2.96
N TRP A 474 14.78 -2.48 -1.84
CA TRP A 474 13.32 -2.53 -1.76
C TRP A 474 12.64 -1.17 -2.00
N ASP A 475 13.35 -0.04 -1.92
CA ASP A 475 12.80 1.28 -2.24
C ASP A 475 12.87 1.58 -3.77
N GLU A 476 13.78 0.97 -4.54
CA GLU A 476 13.85 1.09 -6.02
C GLU A 476 13.01 0.05 -6.78
N GLU A 477 12.87 -1.17 -6.25
CA GLU A 477 12.16 -2.30 -6.90
C GLU A 477 10.74 -1.93 -7.42
N PRO A 478 9.88 -1.17 -6.71
CA PRO A 478 8.59 -0.74 -7.23
C PRO A 478 8.68 0.14 -8.50
N ILE A 479 9.75 0.93 -8.63
CA ILE A 479 9.97 1.82 -9.78
C ILE A 479 10.32 0.99 -11.02
N VAL A 480 11.24 0.04 -10.89
CA VAL A 480 11.66 -0.86 -11.99
C VAL A 480 10.46 -1.66 -12.55
N HIS A 481 9.56 -2.12 -11.69
CA HIS A 481 8.33 -2.85 -12.10
C HIS A 481 7.16 -1.96 -12.55
N SER A 482 7.30 -0.63 -12.47
CA SER A 482 6.38 0.32 -13.13
C SER A 482 6.83 0.60 -14.57
N VAL A 483 8.13 0.87 -14.78
CA VAL A 483 8.73 1.15 -16.09
C VAL A 483 8.63 -0.07 -17.02
N ARG A 484 8.89 -1.28 -16.53
CA ARG A 484 8.74 -2.53 -17.30
C ARG A 484 7.31 -2.87 -17.72
N ARG A 485 6.31 -2.05 -17.35
CA ARG A 485 4.89 -2.32 -17.59
C ARG A 485 4.20 -1.35 -18.57
N VAL A 486 4.99 -0.60 -19.33
CA VAL A 486 4.52 0.22 -20.46
C VAL A 486 5.00 -0.42 -21.78
N PRO A 487 4.27 -1.41 -22.34
CA PRO A 487 4.41 -1.71 -23.75
C PRO A 487 3.94 -0.49 -24.56
N HIS A 488 4.64 -0.16 -25.64
CA HIS A 488 4.22 0.92 -26.53
C HIS A 488 2.90 0.56 -27.21
N SER A 489 1.79 1.15 -26.75
CA SER A 489 0.46 1.00 -27.33
C SER A 489 0.40 1.61 -28.74
N PRO A 490 0.26 0.82 -29.83
CA PRO A 490 0.22 1.34 -31.19
C PRO A 490 -1.22 1.67 -31.62
N TRP A 491 -1.96 2.39 -30.76
CA TRP A 491 -3.33 2.83 -31.02
C TRP A 491 -3.38 4.35 -31.11
N PRO A 492 -3.79 4.94 -32.25
CA PRO A 492 -3.94 6.38 -32.36
C PRO A 492 -5.10 6.88 -31.48
N PRO A 493 -5.03 8.11 -30.96
CA PRO A 493 -6.11 8.68 -30.15
C PRO A 493 -7.40 8.76 -30.97
N THR A 494 -8.49 8.24 -30.42
CA THR A 494 -9.80 8.26 -31.08
C THR A 494 -10.32 9.70 -31.17
N PRO A 495 -10.76 10.17 -32.35
CA PRO A 495 -11.13 11.57 -32.53
C PRO A 495 -12.41 11.90 -31.75
N SER A 496 -12.31 12.87 -30.85
CA SER A 496 -13.43 13.40 -30.08
C SER A 496 -14.49 13.99 -31.02
N ARG A 497 -15.73 13.51 -30.92
CA ARG A 497 -16.86 13.98 -31.75
C ARG A 497 -17.24 15.43 -31.41
N HIS A 498 -16.54 16.39 -31.98
CA HIS A 498 -16.98 17.79 -31.99
C HIS A 498 -18.34 17.91 -32.69
N ARG A 499 -19.39 18.20 -31.90
CA ARG A 499 -20.76 18.35 -32.37
C ARG A 499 -20.98 19.71 -33.06
N ARG A 500 -20.31 19.96 -34.19
CA ARG A 500 -20.55 21.14 -35.02
C ARG A 500 -22.01 21.17 -35.48
N ARG A 501 -22.72 22.25 -35.14
CA ARG A 501 -23.96 22.64 -35.84
C ARG A 501 -23.61 23.15 -37.23
N ASN A 502 -24.40 22.77 -38.25
CA ASN A 502 -24.88 23.70 -39.27
C ASN A 502 -26.09 23.10 -40.03
N PRO A 503 -26.88 23.91 -40.76
CA PRO A 503 -28.25 23.56 -41.18
C PRO A 503 -28.39 23.08 -42.63
N GLY A 504 -29.53 22.46 -42.98
CA GLY A 504 -29.94 22.30 -44.39
C GLY A 504 -30.97 21.20 -44.69
N HIS A 505 -32.16 21.63 -45.13
CA HIS A 505 -33.14 20.98 -46.03
C HIS A 505 -33.49 19.46 -46.02
N HIS A 506 -34.81 19.23 -45.90
CA HIS A 506 -35.69 18.30 -46.65
C HIS A 506 -35.18 16.92 -47.15
N ARG A 507 -35.90 15.85 -46.75
CA ARG A 507 -37.02 15.28 -47.54
C ARG A 507 -37.86 14.30 -46.69
N ASN A 508 -39.05 13.93 -47.17
CA ASN A 508 -40.05 13.10 -46.46
C ASN A 508 -40.14 11.67 -47.03
N PRO A 509 -40.80 10.71 -46.34
CA PRO A 509 -40.63 9.26 -46.55
C PRO A 509 -41.76 8.59 -47.36
N PRO A 510 -41.74 7.24 -47.46
CA PRO A 510 -43.00 6.49 -47.34
C PRO A 510 -42.96 5.23 -46.44
N ARG A 511 -43.96 5.15 -45.53
CA ARG A 511 -44.94 4.06 -45.28
C ARG A 511 -44.45 2.59 -45.13
N TYR A 512 -44.88 1.91 -44.06
CA TYR A 512 -46.18 1.21 -43.97
C TYR A 512 -46.56 0.84 -42.51
N TRP A 513 -47.70 0.16 -42.29
CA TRP A 513 -48.49 0.03 -41.04
C TRP A 513 -49.19 -1.38 -41.05
N PRO A 514 -49.60 -2.05 -39.93
CA PRO A 514 -50.68 -1.56 -39.04
C PRO A 514 -50.63 -1.90 -37.53
N SER A 515 -51.64 -1.38 -36.82
CA SER A 515 -51.98 -1.48 -35.37
C SER A 515 -52.89 -2.71 -35.04
N PRO A 516 -53.57 -2.89 -33.86
CA PRO A 516 -54.28 -1.92 -32.96
C PRO A 516 -53.94 -2.08 -31.45
N THR A 517 -54.55 -1.41 -30.45
CA THR A 517 -55.82 -0.63 -30.36
C THR A 517 -55.81 0.36 -29.16
N THR A 518 -56.55 1.50 -29.25
CA THR A 518 -57.26 2.27 -28.15
C THR A 518 -56.53 2.75 -26.85
N SER A 519 -56.83 3.89 -26.22
CA SER A 519 -57.74 5.03 -26.55
C SER A 519 -57.61 6.25 -25.58
N SER A 520 -57.56 7.48 -26.14
CA SER A 520 -58.13 8.77 -25.62
C SER A 520 -57.67 9.32 -24.23
N VAL A 521 -57.80 10.61 -23.85
CA VAL A 521 -58.59 11.78 -24.31
C VAL A 521 -57.75 13.10 -24.34
N THR A 522 -58.19 14.05 -25.17
CA THR A 522 -57.84 15.48 -25.42
C THR A 522 -57.91 16.47 -24.21
N SER A 523 -57.52 17.76 -24.25
CA SER A 523 -56.71 18.64 -25.16
C SER A 523 -56.42 20.04 -24.52
N SER A 524 -55.73 20.92 -25.27
CA SER A 524 -55.29 22.30 -24.95
C SER A 524 -56.32 23.45 -25.12
N SER A 525 -56.10 24.62 -24.48
CA SER A 525 -56.03 25.97 -25.12
C SER A 525 -55.88 27.12 -24.08
N ALA A 526 -55.87 28.41 -24.48
CA ALA A 526 -55.45 29.55 -23.62
C ALA A 526 -56.14 30.91 -23.93
N PHE A 527 -56.26 31.78 -22.90
CA PHE A 527 -56.35 33.28 -22.85
C PHE A 527 -57.29 34.08 -23.81
N PRO A 528 -57.56 35.40 -23.60
CA PRO A 528 -57.83 36.21 -22.38
C PRO A 528 -59.06 37.17 -22.51
N ARG A 529 -59.52 37.85 -21.43
CA ARG A 529 -60.22 39.19 -21.47
C ARG A 529 -60.42 39.88 -20.09
N SER A 530 -61.17 41.01 -20.02
CA SER A 530 -60.79 42.19 -19.19
C SER A 530 -61.87 43.27 -18.88
N ARG A 531 -61.80 43.91 -17.68
CA ARG A 531 -62.30 45.27 -17.26
C ARG A 531 -63.84 45.52 -17.20
N PRO A 532 -64.38 46.62 -16.58
CA PRO A 532 -63.91 47.54 -15.50
C PRO A 532 -64.97 48.01 -14.41
N SER A 533 -64.54 48.83 -13.39
CA SER A 533 -65.32 49.83 -12.56
C SER A 533 -66.42 49.35 -11.55
N SER A 534 -66.97 50.12 -10.56
CA SER A 534 -66.54 51.26 -9.68
C SER A 534 -67.68 51.68 -8.68
N ALA A 535 -67.50 51.77 -7.34
CA ALA A 535 -67.20 52.97 -6.48
C ALA A 535 -68.38 53.91 -6.10
N PRO A 536 -68.36 54.74 -5.00
CA PRO A 536 -67.54 54.82 -3.76
C PRO A 536 -68.45 54.78 -2.47
N PRO A 537 -68.54 55.71 -1.44
CA PRO A 537 -67.58 56.54 -0.66
C PRO A 537 -67.80 56.66 0.92
N SER A 538 -66.73 56.49 1.75
CA SER A 538 -66.39 57.32 2.97
C SER A 538 -67.27 57.32 4.27
N PRO A 539 -66.84 57.89 5.45
CA PRO A 539 -65.59 58.64 5.78
C PRO A 539 -64.84 58.35 7.14
N ALA A 540 -63.54 58.78 7.21
CA ALA A 540 -62.73 59.28 8.37
C ALA A 540 -62.52 58.44 9.68
N ALA A 541 -61.45 58.57 10.51
CA ALA A 541 -60.05 59.12 10.51
C ALA A 541 -59.39 58.73 11.90
N PRO A 542 -58.15 59.12 12.36
CA PRO A 542 -57.01 59.86 11.77
C PRO A 542 -55.63 59.10 11.91
N SER A 543 -54.48 59.79 12.08
CA SER A 543 -53.10 59.31 11.79
C SER A 543 -52.00 59.65 12.84
N SER A 544 -50.79 59.06 12.69
CA SER A 544 -49.54 59.41 13.42
C SER A 544 -48.25 59.01 12.62
N PRO A 545 -47.03 59.50 12.95
CA PRO A 545 -45.90 59.66 12.00
C PRO A 545 -44.76 58.61 12.05
N PRO A 546 -43.83 58.58 11.06
CA PRO A 546 -42.67 57.68 11.03
C PRO A 546 -41.48 58.12 11.91
N SER A 547 -40.66 57.16 12.33
CA SER A 547 -39.47 57.36 13.17
C SER A 547 -38.14 57.39 12.39
N ALA A 548 -37.12 58.01 13.00
CA ALA A 548 -35.79 58.24 12.42
C ALA A 548 -34.89 56.98 12.40
N PRO A 549 -33.84 56.93 11.53
CA PRO A 549 -32.83 55.86 11.56
C PRO A 549 -32.00 55.90 12.86
N PRO A 550 -31.48 54.74 13.32
CA PRO A 550 -30.63 54.67 14.51
C PRO A 550 -29.22 55.25 14.27
N PRO A 551 -28.51 55.70 15.32
CA PRO A 551 -27.16 56.22 15.21
C PRO A 551 -26.12 55.12 14.91
N PRO A 552 -24.96 55.45 14.30
CA PRO A 552 -23.90 54.51 14.04
C PRO A 552 -23.28 53.98 15.35
N SER A 553 -23.07 52.67 15.44
CA SER A 553 -22.49 52.03 16.62
C SER A 553 -20.96 52.18 16.63
N ALA A 554 -20.41 52.86 17.64
CA ALA A 554 -18.97 53.13 17.77
C ALA A 554 -18.07 51.88 17.93
N ALA A 555 -18.66 50.68 18.03
CA ALA A 555 -17.97 49.39 18.20
C ALA A 555 -17.12 48.96 16.99
N ALA A 556 -17.43 49.44 15.78
CA ALA A 556 -16.72 49.04 14.55
C ALA A 556 -15.26 49.53 14.46
N SER A 557 -14.86 50.48 15.31
CA SER A 557 -13.52 51.11 15.28
C SER A 557 -12.41 50.28 15.93
N ALA A 558 -12.74 49.31 16.78
CA ALA A 558 -11.77 48.62 17.65
C ALA A 558 -11.25 47.28 17.12
N SER A 559 -11.86 46.69 16.09
CA SER A 559 -11.53 45.36 15.56
C SER A 559 -10.53 45.35 14.40
N CYS A 560 -10.26 46.49 13.78
CA CYS A 560 -9.60 46.56 12.47
C CYS A 560 -8.06 46.73 12.52
N THR A 561 -7.42 46.43 13.66
CA THR A 561 -5.97 46.60 13.87
C THR A 561 -5.11 45.42 13.37
N HIS A 562 -5.70 44.24 13.14
CA HIS A 562 -4.98 43.04 12.70
C HIS A 562 -5.50 42.53 11.33
N PRO A 563 -4.62 41.97 10.47
CA PRO A 563 -4.99 41.50 9.14
C PRO A 563 -5.87 40.24 9.21
N PRO A 564 -7.12 40.24 8.69
CA PRO A 564 -7.98 39.06 8.72
C PRO A 564 -7.44 37.91 7.85
N LEU A 565 -7.67 36.68 8.31
CA LEU A 565 -7.54 35.47 7.50
C LEU A 565 -8.77 35.30 6.61
N LEU A 566 -8.61 35.49 5.31
CA LEU A 566 -9.70 35.39 4.33
C LEU A 566 -9.92 33.95 3.81
N GLY A 567 -8.86 33.15 3.80
CA GLY A 567 -8.88 31.81 3.23
C GLY A 567 -7.51 31.15 3.17
N PHE A 568 -7.44 30.02 2.50
CA PHE A 568 -6.21 29.27 2.25
C PHE A 568 -6.06 28.98 0.76
N PHE A 569 -4.88 29.23 0.20
CA PHE A 569 -4.53 28.72 -1.12
C PHE A 569 -3.92 27.33 -0.99
N GLY A 570 -4.54 26.33 -1.62
CA GLY A 570 -3.98 24.99 -1.76
C GLY A 570 -3.06 24.89 -2.98
N SER A 571 -1.84 24.40 -2.80
CA SER A 571 -0.90 24.11 -3.88
C SER A 571 -0.75 22.61 -4.08
N ASP A 572 -1.36 22.09 -5.14
CA ASP A 572 -1.16 20.75 -5.69
C ASP A 572 0.01 20.76 -6.70
N ILE A 573 0.57 19.60 -7.04
CA ILE A 573 1.57 19.44 -8.12
C ILE A 573 0.88 19.33 -9.49
N ILE A 574 -0.40 18.94 -9.52
CA ILE A 574 -1.14 18.50 -10.71
C ILE A 574 -2.39 19.37 -10.99
N ARG A 575 -2.63 20.45 -10.23
CA ARG A 575 -3.84 21.31 -10.38
C ARG A 575 -3.57 22.78 -10.12
N ILE A 576 -4.36 23.64 -10.80
CA ILE A 576 -4.49 25.07 -10.52
C ILE A 576 -4.79 25.28 -9.03
N SER A 577 -4.11 26.25 -8.40
CA SER A 577 -4.22 26.53 -6.98
C SER A 577 -5.66 26.82 -6.56
N CYS A 578 -6.16 26.09 -5.55
CA CYS A 578 -7.53 26.22 -5.09
C CYS A 578 -7.65 27.12 -3.86
N PHE A 579 -8.37 28.24 -3.96
CA PHE A 579 -8.66 29.09 -2.82
C PHE A 579 -9.87 28.59 -2.03
N THR A 580 -9.67 28.31 -0.74
CA THR A 580 -10.73 27.90 0.19
C THR A 580 -11.02 29.05 1.17
N PRO A 581 -12.12 29.82 1.00
CA PRO A 581 -12.42 30.96 1.86
C PRO A 581 -12.91 30.54 3.26
N VAL A 582 -12.55 31.30 4.29
CA VAL A 582 -13.04 31.11 5.66
C VAL A 582 -14.51 31.55 5.75
N ARG A 583 -15.44 30.59 5.79
CA ARG A 583 -16.88 30.87 5.77
C ARG A 583 -17.46 31.15 7.18
N ARG A 584 -17.09 32.28 7.78
CA ARG A 584 -17.82 32.84 8.94
C ARG A 584 -19.19 33.36 8.48
N ARG A 585 -20.28 32.68 8.85
CA ARG A 585 -21.65 32.92 8.36
C ARG A 585 -22.28 34.28 8.72
N SER A 586 -21.59 35.10 9.51
CA SER A 586 -22.12 36.33 10.11
C SER A 586 -21.20 37.56 9.94
N ASP A 587 -20.19 37.47 9.06
CA ASP A 587 -19.21 38.53 8.82
C ASP A 587 -19.39 39.09 7.38
N PRO A 588 -20.05 40.25 7.22
CA PRO A 588 -20.32 40.82 5.90
C PRO A 588 -19.07 41.42 5.24
N ASP A 589 -18.12 41.90 6.06
CA ASP A 589 -16.93 42.62 5.61
C ASP A 589 -15.86 41.64 5.13
N LEU A 590 -15.67 40.51 5.83
CA LEU A 590 -14.87 39.38 5.35
C LEU A 590 -15.44 38.84 4.02
N ALA A 591 -16.77 38.74 3.92
CA ALA A 591 -17.43 38.33 2.68
C ALA A 591 -17.30 39.36 1.54
N ALA A 592 -17.20 40.67 1.86
CA ALA A 592 -16.90 41.71 0.88
C ALA A 592 -15.45 41.67 0.42
N ALA A 593 -14.49 41.50 1.34
CA ALA A 593 -13.08 41.36 1.04
C ALA A 593 -12.80 40.13 0.15
N VAL A 594 -13.38 38.96 0.44
CA VAL A 594 -13.25 37.76 -0.41
C VAL A 594 -13.80 37.98 -1.83
N ARG A 595 -14.83 38.83 -2.01
CA ARG A 595 -15.37 39.19 -3.34
C ARG A 595 -14.52 40.21 -4.09
N GLY A 596 -13.65 40.97 -3.40
CA GLY A 596 -12.79 41.99 -3.99
C GLY A 596 -11.38 41.52 -4.37
N VAL A 597 -11.09 40.23 -4.19
CA VAL A 597 -9.76 39.63 -4.38
C VAL A 597 -9.78 38.66 -5.56
N ASP A 598 -8.77 38.73 -6.43
CA ASP A 598 -8.55 37.77 -7.52
C ASP A 598 -7.95 36.46 -6.99
N VAL A 599 -8.84 35.65 -6.40
CA VAL A 599 -8.55 34.30 -5.92
C VAL A 599 -8.33 33.27 -7.03
N PHE A 600 -8.52 33.65 -8.30
CA PHE A 600 -8.34 32.78 -9.47
C PHE A 600 -7.03 33.06 -10.23
N LEU A 601 -6.25 34.07 -9.80
CA LEU A 601 -4.95 34.44 -10.36
C LEU A 601 -5.03 34.79 -11.86
N THR A 602 -6.13 35.42 -12.29
CA THR A 602 -6.51 35.66 -13.70
C THR A 602 -5.50 36.42 -14.54
N ARG A 603 -4.54 37.12 -13.93
CA ARG A 603 -3.46 37.86 -14.61
C ARG A 603 -2.14 37.10 -14.69
N VAL A 604 -2.02 35.91 -14.08
CA VAL A 604 -0.82 35.06 -14.16
C VAL A 604 -0.76 34.38 -15.54
N PRO A 605 0.34 34.49 -16.30
CA PRO A 605 0.40 33.95 -17.66
C PRO A 605 0.24 32.42 -17.73
N SER A 606 -0.74 31.97 -18.51
CA SER A 606 -0.92 30.58 -18.95
C SER A 606 -0.45 30.38 -20.40
N LEU A 607 0.05 29.19 -20.74
CA LEU A 607 0.15 28.76 -22.14
C LEU A 607 -1.12 27.99 -22.51
N ASP A 608 -1.72 28.30 -23.66
CA ASP A 608 -3.05 27.79 -24.03
C ASP A 608 -3.11 26.27 -24.28
N ASP A 609 -1.98 25.64 -24.63
CA ASP A 609 -1.89 24.20 -24.98
C ASP A 609 -1.21 23.31 -23.92
N ALA A 610 -0.91 23.82 -22.72
CA ALA A 610 -0.21 23.04 -21.67
C ALA A 610 -0.71 23.35 -20.24
N PHE A 611 -0.41 22.43 -19.31
CA PHE A 611 -0.67 22.61 -17.87
C PHE A 611 -0.11 23.96 -17.37
N PRO A 612 -0.87 24.75 -16.58
CA PRO A 612 -0.35 25.98 -16.00
C PRO A 612 0.64 25.65 -14.87
N GLY A 613 1.94 25.64 -15.20
CA GLY A 613 3.03 25.15 -14.35
C GLY A 613 3.42 26.01 -13.14
N TRP A 614 2.52 26.87 -12.64
CA TRP A 614 2.79 27.77 -11.52
C TRP A 614 2.47 27.12 -10.17
N ARG A 615 3.45 27.07 -9.28
CA ARG A 615 3.34 26.59 -7.88
C ARG A 615 3.45 27.76 -6.91
N ILE A 616 2.65 27.77 -5.84
CA ILE A 616 2.81 28.71 -4.72
C ILE A 616 3.96 28.23 -3.83
N GLN A 617 4.93 29.10 -3.57
CA GLN A 617 6.06 28.86 -2.67
C GLN A 617 5.85 29.50 -1.29
N ASP A 618 5.36 30.74 -1.27
CA ASP A 618 5.08 31.49 -0.05
C ASP A 618 3.83 32.39 -0.20
N CYS A 619 3.25 32.77 0.94
CA CYS A 619 2.04 33.58 1.05
C CYS A 619 2.17 34.48 2.29
N SER A 620 2.67 35.69 2.07
CA SER A 620 3.10 36.60 3.14
C SER A 620 2.64 38.03 2.85
N SER A 621 2.18 38.74 3.87
CA SER A 621 1.76 40.17 3.79
C SER A 621 0.75 40.48 2.66
N GLY A 622 -0.24 39.61 2.44
CA GLY A 622 -1.26 39.78 1.39
C GLY A 622 -0.78 39.54 -0.04
N ARG A 623 0.39 38.90 -0.24
CA ARG A 623 0.95 38.59 -1.56
C ARG A 623 1.34 37.13 -1.67
N LEU A 624 1.29 36.62 -2.90
CA LEU A 624 1.68 35.26 -3.26
C LEU A 624 3.02 35.28 -3.99
N LEU A 625 3.89 34.34 -3.67
CA LEU A 625 5.13 34.07 -4.39
C LEU A 625 4.96 32.79 -5.21
N LEU A 626 4.99 32.94 -6.53
CA LEU A 626 4.75 31.90 -7.53
C LEU A 626 6.05 31.50 -8.24
N GLN A 627 6.21 30.22 -8.55
CA GLN A 627 7.32 29.68 -9.34
C GLN A 627 6.77 28.88 -10.53
N ASN A 628 7.23 29.18 -11.74
CA ASN A 628 6.92 28.43 -12.95
C ASN A 628 7.92 27.28 -13.13
N LEU A 629 7.41 26.05 -13.16
CA LEU A 629 8.17 24.79 -13.20
C LEU A 629 8.24 24.17 -14.60
N ILE A 630 7.74 24.85 -15.63
CA ILE A 630 7.68 24.37 -17.02
C ILE A 630 8.57 25.22 -17.95
N THR A 631 8.79 26.50 -17.63
CA THR A 631 9.71 27.36 -18.37
C THR A 631 11.16 27.08 -17.97
N GLU A 632 12.04 26.85 -18.96
CA GLU A 632 13.49 26.96 -18.78
C GLU A 632 13.99 28.31 -19.35
N PRO A 633 14.74 29.13 -18.58
CA PRO A 633 14.98 29.01 -17.14
C PRO A 633 13.70 29.25 -16.32
N GLU A 634 13.67 28.71 -15.11
CA GLU A 634 12.55 28.90 -14.17
C GLU A 634 12.24 30.39 -13.95
N GLN A 635 10.96 30.73 -13.91
CA GLN A 635 10.47 32.09 -13.68
C GLN A 635 9.80 32.19 -12.31
N LEU A 636 10.03 33.31 -11.62
CA LEU A 636 9.35 33.64 -10.38
C LEU A 636 8.39 34.81 -10.64
N ALA A 637 7.29 34.87 -9.88
CA ALA A 637 6.39 36.01 -9.91
C ALA A 637 5.88 36.32 -8.51
N VAL A 638 5.85 37.59 -8.14
CA VAL A 638 5.08 38.06 -6.97
C VAL A 638 3.74 38.56 -7.49
N TYR A 639 2.66 37.98 -6.99
CA TYR A 639 1.29 38.40 -7.28
C TYR A 639 0.64 39.04 -6.06
N ASP A 640 -0.07 40.12 -6.28
CA ASP A 640 -0.94 40.78 -5.30
C ASP A 640 -2.39 40.48 -5.70
N PRO A 641 -3.08 39.55 -4.99
CA PRO A 641 -4.46 39.20 -5.32
C PRO A 641 -5.47 40.34 -5.09
N LEU A 642 -5.15 41.39 -4.33
CA LEU A 642 -6.05 42.53 -4.11
C LEU A 642 -5.98 43.54 -5.27
N THR A 643 -4.77 43.89 -5.71
CA THR A 643 -4.57 44.89 -6.78
C THR A 643 -4.47 44.25 -8.17
N GLY A 644 -4.24 42.94 -8.22
CA GLY A 644 -3.88 42.20 -9.42
C GLY A 644 -2.52 42.62 -10.00
N ALA A 645 -1.63 43.20 -9.20
CA ALA A 645 -0.27 43.51 -9.63
C ALA A 645 0.54 42.21 -9.76
N LEU A 646 1.33 42.09 -10.82
CA LEU A 646 2.18 40.94 -11.12
C LEU A 646 3.60 41.43 -11.44
N ASP A 647 4.53 41.16 -10.52
CA ASP A 647 5.95 41.47 -10.70
C ASP A 647 6.74 40.19 -11.03
N LEU A 648 7.21 40.09 -12.27
CA LEU A 648 8.07 38.99 -12.71
C LEU A 648 9.50 39.17 -12.17
N VAL A 649 9.97 38.15 -11.45
CA VAL A 649 11.27 38.09 -10.79
C VAL A 649 12.15 37.07 -11.53
N ARG A 650 13.38 37.47 -11.88
CA ARG A 650 14.38 36.56 -12.46
C ARG A 650 14.89 35.62 -11.38
N THR A 651 15.22 34.38 -11.73
CA THR A 651 15.85 33.42 -10.82
C THR A 651 17.26 33.84 -10.39
N PRO A 652 17.78 33.34 -9.25
CA PRO A 652 19.13 33.66 -8.77
C PRO A 652 20.21 33.19 -9.75
N PRO A 653 21.29 33.96 -9.97
CA PRO A 653 22.35 33.55 -10.90
C PRO A 653 23.22 32.43 -10.28
N GLU A 654 23.72 31.51 -11.13
CA GLU A 654 24.49 30.31 -10.75
C GLU A 654 25.64 30.54 -9.76
N LYS A 655 26.21 31.76 -9.76
CA LYS A 655 27.20 32.28 -8.81
C LYS A 655 26.82 32.02 -7.34
N ILE A 656 25.53 31.90 -7.03
CA ILE A 656 25.03 31.55 -5.69
C ILE A 656 25.59 30.21 -5.18
N SER A 657 25.82 29.26 -6.09
CA SER A 657 26.36 27.94 -5.81
C SER A 657 27.90 27.91 -5.65
N HIS A 658 28.61 29.02 -5.91
CA HIS A 658 30.07 29.09 -5.83
C HIS A 658 30.57 29.02 -4.37
N GLY A 659 31.68 28.30 -4.16
CA GLY A 659 32.30 28.15 -2.84
C GLY A 659 31.59 27.16 -1.89
N ARG A 660 30.62 26.38 -2.39
CA ARG A 660 29.91 25.32 -1.67
C ARG A 660 30.84 24.20 -1.18
N ARG A 661 30.50 23.54 -0.07
CA ARG A 661 31.16 22.32 0.43
C ARG A 661 30.25 21.10 0.21
N GLY A 662 30.57 20.29 -0.81
CA GLY A 662 29.80 19.11 -1.19
C GLY A 662 28.61 19.43 -2.10
N LYS A 663 27.50 18.70 -1.93
CA LYS A 663 26.28 18.88 -2.73
C LYS A 663 25.63 20.24 -2.40
N PHE A 664 25.29 20.99 -3.45
CA PHE A 664 24.41 22.16 -3.34
C PHE A 664 22.97 21.68 -3.13
N ILE A 665 22.26 22.27 -2.18
CA ILE A 665 20.86 21.98 -1.90
C ILE A 665 20.09 23.31 -1.97
N ASP A 666 19.26 23.41 -2.99
CA ASP A 666 18.19 24.39 -3.07
C ASP A 666 17.13 24.08 -1.99
N MET A 667 16.51 25.11 -1.41
CA MET A 667 15.52 24.95 -0.34
C MET A 667 14.21 25.63 -0.72
N GLU A 668 14.17 26.96 -0.72
CA GLU A 668 12.92 27.72 -0.87
C GLU A 668 13.14 29.20 -1.21
N TYR A 669 12.07 29.78 -1.76
CA TYR A 669 11.89 31.22 -1.92
C TYR A 669 10.85 31.71 -0.91
N LEU A 670 11.14 32.83 -0.24
CA LEU A 670 10.34 33.43 0.83
C LEU A 670 10.08 34.91 0.53
N LEU A 671 8.92 35.44 0.93
CA LEU A 671 8.55 36.83 0.69
C LEU A 671 8.57 37.64 2.01
N LEU A 672 9.43 38.65 2.09
CA LEU A 672 9.52 39.54 3.25
C LEU A 672 8.75 40.86 3.05
N PRO A 673 8.17 41.42 4.14
CA PRO A 673 7.63 42.77 4.14
C PRO A 673 8.73 43.81 3.87
N PRO A 674 8.37 45.02 3.40
CA PRO A 674 9.33 46.10 3.19
C PRO A 674 9.92 46.57 4.53
N GLY A 675 11.26 46.59 4.61
CA GLY A 675 11.97 47.00 5.82
C GLY A 675 12.55 48.41 5.73
N GLY A 676 12.23 49.27 6.71
CA GLY A 676 13.01 50.45 7.09
C GLY A 676 12.51 51.81 6.57
N GLU A 677 11.70 51.86 5.52
CA GLU A 677 11.19 53.11 4.95
C GLU A 677 9.66 53.06 4.78
N ALA A 678 9.02 54.23 4.63
CA ALA A 678 7.56 54.37 4.67
C ALA A 678 6.86 53.45 3.65
N PRO A 679 5.74 52.79 4.02
CA PRO A 679 5.16 51.68 3.27
C PRO A 679 4.51 52.12 1.95
N SER A 680 5.35 52.26 0.91
CA SER A 680 4.90 52.37 -0.47
C SER A 680 4.27 51.06 -0.93
N ALA A 681 3.10 51.15 -1.59
CA ALA A 681 2.31 49.99 -2.00
C ALA A 681 3.03 49.05 -3.00
N SER A 682 4.19 49.43 -3.54
CA SER A 682 5.00 48.66 -4.49
C SER A 682 6.22 47.95 -3.87
N SER A 683 6.43 48.06 -2.56
CA SER A 683 7.66 47.56 -1.91
C SER A 683 7.52 46.14 -1.32
N PHE A 684 8.50 45.28 -1.63
CA PHE A 684 8.71 43.93 -1.07
C PHE A 684 10.17 43.49 -1.24
N ARG A 685 10.57 42.38 -0.60
CA ARG A 685 11.86 41.70 -0.86
C ARG A 685 11.62 40.21 -1.02
N VAL A 686 12.10 39.61 -2.12
CA VAL A 686 12.14 38.15 -2.26
C VAL A 686 13.47 37.65 -1.74
N VAL A 687 13.44 36.64 -0.89
CA VAL A 687 14.62 36.01 -0.29
C VAL A 687 14.70 34.57 -0.81
N TYR A 688 15.88 34.17 -1.26
CA TYR A 688 16.17 32.78 -1.62
C TYR A 688 17.15 32.21 -0.62
N PHE A 689 16.83 31.03 -0.07
CA PHE A 689 17.70 30.30 0.85
C PHE A 689 18.19 29.01 0.20
N CYS A 690 19.48 28.71 0.40
CA CYS A 690 20.12 27.47 -0.02
C CYS A 690 21.15 27.02 1.02
N HIS A 691 21.53 25.74 1.00
CA HIS A 691 22.56 25.23 1.91
C HIS A 691 23.52 24.24 1.24
N ASP A 692 24.70 24.05 1.85
CA ASP A 692 25.62 22.96 1.52
C ASP A 692 25.52 21.82 2.56
N LYS A 693 26.57 20.99 2.73
CA LYS A 693 26.61 19.96 3.79
C LYS A 693 26.50 20.55 5.21
N SER A 694 26.82 21.83 5.40
CA SER A 694 27.19 22.41 6.70
C SER A 694 26.86 23.90 6.89
N ARG A 695 26.62 24.65 5.82
CA ARG A 695 26.46 26.12 5.85
C ARG A 695 25.22 26.54 5.09
N GLY A 696 24.54 27.57 5.59
CA GLY A 696 23.49 28.28 4.86
C GLY A 696 24.07 29.40 3.99
N ARG A 697 23.32 29.80 2.96
CA ARG A 697 23.55 31.02 2.18
C ARG A 697 22.21 31.59 1.73
N VAL A 698 22.14 32.91 1.72
CA VAL A 698 20.97 33.68 1.29
C VAL A 698 21.35 34.56 0.10
N ALA A 699 20.38 34.77 -0.79
CA ALA A 699 20.38 35.94 -1.67
C ALA A 699 19.08 36.71 -1.53
N VAL A 700 19.16 38.03 -1.69
CA VAL A 700 18.03 38.97 -1.56
C VAL A 700 17.81 39.66 -2.89
N PHE A 701 16.60 39.56 -3.44
CA PHE A 701 16.19 40.28 -4.63
C PHE A 701 15.72 41.69 -4.25
N SER A 702 16.32 42.70 -4.87
CA SER A 702 15.96 44.11 -4.66
C SER A 702 15.11 44.62 -5.81
N VAL A 703 13.85 44.94 -5.55
CA VAL A 703 12.85 45.38 -6.54
C VAL A 703 13.27 46.67 -7.26
N SER A 704 13.97 47.59 -6.58
CA SER A 704 14.44 48.86 -7.16
C SER A 704 15.59 48.69 -8.15
N THR A 705 16.47 47.70 -7.94
CA THR A 705 17.60 47.40 -8.85
C THR A 705 17.31 46.28 -9.84
N LYS A 706 16.33 45.42 -9.54
CA LYS A 706 16.03 44.14 -10.22
C LYS A 706 17.20 43.14 -10.27
N GLU A 707 18.12 43.22 -9.30
CA GLU A 707 19.26 42.32 -9.13
C GLU A 707 19.20 41.51 -7.82
N TRP A 708 19.99 40.43 -7.77
CA TRP A 708 20.15 39.56 -6.60
C TRP A 708 21.46 39.89 -5.85
N GLN A 709 21.33 40.38 -4.63
CA GLN A 709 22.44 40.53 -3.70
C GLN A 709 22.72 39.18 -3.03
N ILE A 710 23.81 38.51 -3.42
CA ILE A 710 24.24 37.23 -2.83
C ILE A 710 25.10 37.51 -1.60
N LEU A 711 24.71 36.96 -0.44
CA LEU A 711 25.44 37.10 0.81
C LEU A 711 26.59 36.05 0.93
N PRO A 712 27.57 36.25 1.84
CA PRO A 712 28.55 35.21 2.15
C PRO A 712 27.88 33.92 2.65
N TRP A 713 28.61 32.80 2.58
CA TRP A 713 28.22 31.57 3.28
C TRP A 713 28.31 31.78 4.79
N SER A 714 27.38 31.18 5.55
CA SER A 714 27.44 31.16 7.02
C SER A 714 28.70 30.46 7.53
N GLU A 715 29.00 30.61 8.82
CA GLU A 715 29.90 29.67 9.49
C GLU A 715 29.29 28.25 9.52
N PRO A 716 30.11 27.18 9.69
CA PRO A 716 29.61 25.80 9.74
C PRO A 716 28.72 25.55 10.96
N MET A 717 27.50 25.06 10.72
CA MET A 717 26.53 24.78 11.79
C MET A 717 26.90 23.51 12.58
N PRO A 718 26.45 23.38 13.85
CA PRO A 718 26.71 22.20 14.69
C PRO A 718 26.11 20.91 14.10
N GLY A 719 26.69 19.74 14.40
CA GLY A 719 26.10 18.43 14.07
C GLY A 719 26.04 18.11 12.55
N GLN A 720 26.91 17.20 12.09
CA GLN A 720 27.08 16.96 10.65
C GLN A 720 26.25 15.79 10.12
N PRO A 721 25.50 15.94 9.00
CA PRO A 721 24.86 14.82 8.33
C PRO A 721 25.90 13.92 7.63
N ALA A 722 25.82 12.61 7.88
CA ALA A 722 26.67 11.60 7.26
C ALA A 722 26.29 11.27 5.79
N SER A 723 25.10 11.69 5.32
CA SER A 723 24.62 11.46 3.96
C SER A 723 24.04 12.73 3.33
N GLY A 724 24.20 12.88 2.01
CA GLY A 724 23.88 14.10 1.25
C GLY A 724 22.39 14.33 0.97
N LYS A 725 21.58 14.40 2.02
CA LYS A 725 20.15 14.75 1.97
C LYS A 725 19.90 16.10 2.67
N TYR A 726 18.73 16.69 2.42
CA TYR A 726 18.20 17.85 3.16
C TYR A 726 18.33 17.62 4.68
N TRP A 727 18.85 18.61 5.40
CA TRP A 727 19.02 18.53 6.87
C TRP A 727 18.17 19.56 7.64
N LEU A 728 17.76 20.65 6.98
CA LEU A 728 16.75 21.60 7.47
C LEU A 728 15.35 21.23 6.96
N LEU A 729 14.33 21.66 7.70
CA LEU A 729 12.91 21.66 7.31
C LEU A 729 12.52 23.00 6.69
N LYS A 730 11.26 23.15 6.21
CA LYS A 730 10.77 24.42 5.67
C LYS A 730 10.87 25.53 6.73
N GLY A 731 11.30 26.72 6.32
CA GLY A 731 11.41 27.88 7.17
C GLY A 731 10.07 28.45 7.62
N THR A 732 10.07 29.16 8.74
CA THR A 732 8.97 30.05 9.14
C THR A 732 9.52 31.42 9.46
N HIS A 733 8.87 32.47 8.92
CA HIS A 733 9.19 33.86 9.26
C HIS A 733 8.39 34.29 10.50
N VAL A 734 9.09 34.84 11.50
CA VAL A 734 8.54 35.30 12.78
C VAL A 734 9.20 36.64 13.14
N ASN A 735 8.46 37.73 12.98
CA ASN A 735 8.84 39.06 13.49
C ASN A 735 10.30 39.48 13.17
N GLY A 736 10.71 39.39 11.90
CA GLY A 736 12.06 39.73 11.44
C GLY A 736 13.09 38.60 11.53
N LEU A 737 12.74 37.44 12.11
CA LEU A 737 13.56 36.24 12.13
C LEU A 737 13.04 35.20 11.12
N MET A 738 13.92 34.54 10.37
CA MET A 738 13.61 33.30 9.66
C MET A 738 14.16 32.10 10.43
N CYS A 739 13.31 31.11 10.72
CA CYS A 739 13.65 29.96 11.55
C CYS A 739 13.51 28.64 10.78
N TRP A 740 14.59 27.86 10.67
CA TRP A 740 14.61 26.52 10.07
C TRP A 740 14.97 25.44 11.10
N SER A 741 14.05 24.54 11.39
CA SER A 741 14.26 23.43 12.32
C SER A 741 15.12 22.32 11.71
N HIS A 742 16.10 21.78 12.44
CA HIS A 742 16.85 20.63 11.96
C HIS A 742 16.02 19.34 12.06
N THR A 743 16.03 18.56 10.98
CA THR A 743 15.41 17.22 10.86
C THR A 743 15.82 16.16 11.91
N LYS A 744 16.87 16.38 12.73
CA LYS A 744 17.55 15.34 13.54
C LYS A 744 18.32 15.88 14.74
N HIS A 745 19.15 16.91 14.53
CA HIS A 745 19.99 17.48 15.59
C HIS A 745 19.22 18.49 16.45
N PRO A 746 19.68 18.79 17.68
CA PRO A 746 18.88 19.46 18.70
C PRO A 746 18.86 21.00 18.55
N TYR A 747 18.70 21.53 17.34
CA TYR A 747 18.73 22.98 17.13
C TYR A 747 17.86 23.48 15.96
N ILE A 748 17.58 24.78 16.00
CA ILE A 748 16.93 25.58 14.96
C ILE A 748 17.97 26.58 14.44
N VAL A 749 18.17 26.64 13.12
CA VAL A 749 18.95 27.72 12.48
C VAL A 749 18.06 28.95 12.39
N VAL A 750 18.58 30.11 12.79
CA VAL A 750 17.86 31.38 12.72
C VAL A 750 18.68 32.43 11.99
N LEU A 751 18.06 33.10 11.03
CA LEU A 751 18.58 34.28 10.33
C LEU A 751 17.79 35.51 10.78
N ASP A 752 18.49 36.53 11.24
CA ASP A 752 17.93 37.87 11.43
C ASP A 752 17.87 38.60 10.08
N THR A 753 16.70 39.05 9.66
CA THR A 753 16.48 39.72 8.36
C THR A 753 16.83 41.21 8.36
N SER A 754 17.16 41.78 9.53
CA SER A 754 17.67 43.14 9.68
C SER A 754 19.20 43.20 9.56
N THR A 755 19.92 42.28 10.21
CA THR A 755 21.40 42.20 10.17
C THR A 755 21.96 41.19 9.16
N TRP A 756 21.11 40.29 8.64
CA TRP A 756 21.48 39.14 7.81
C TRP A 756 22.47 38.16 8.45
N GLN A 757 22.55 38.15 9.78
CA GLN A 757 23.39 37.23 10.53
C GLN A 757 22.68 35.91 10.85
N PHE A 758 23.44 34.82 10.76
CA PHE A 758 23.01 33.48 11.13
C PHE A 758 23.36 33.18 12.60
N SER A 759 22.46 32.45 13.26
CA SER A 759 22.61 31.95 14.63
C SER A 759 21.97 30.55 14.76
N CYS A 760 22.21 29.88 15.88
CA CYS A 760 21.49 28.67 16.26
C CYS A 760 20.81 28.86 17.63
N ILE A 761 19.63 28.25 17.79
CA ILE A 761 18.93 28.12 19.07
C ILE A 761 18.78 26.63 19.37
N ASP A 762 19.14 26.19 20.56
CA ASP A 762 18.90 24.82 21.00
C ASP A 762 17.39 24.50 21.04
N LEU A 763 17.04 23.27 20.69
CA LEU A 763 15.69 22.75 20.70
C LEU A 763 15.40 22.04 22.04
N PRO A 764 14.18 22.10 22.61
CA PRO A 764 13.83 21.30 23.79
C PRO A 764 14.15 19.81 23.58
N GLU A 765 14.79 19.16 24.57
CA GLU A 765 15.29 17.78 24.43
C GLU A 765 14.20 16.78 23.98
N PHE A 766 12.97 17.00 24.42
CA PHE A 766 11.80 16.19 24.05
C PHE A 766 11.49 16.21 22.54
N LEU A 767 11.83 17.30 21.83
CA LEU A 767 11.50 17.52 20.42
C LEU A 767 12.63 17.09 19.45
N ILE A 768 13.76 16.61 19.96
CA ILE A 768 14.90 16.18 19.14
C ILE A 768 14.46 15.03 18.21
N GLY A 769 14.68 15.21 16.91
CA GLY A 769 14.23 14.26 15.88
C GLY A 769 12.70 14.21 15.63
N GLN A 770 11.90 15.00 16.34
CA GLN A 770 10.43 15.05 16.21
C GLN A 770 9.93 16.17 15.28
N GLY A 771 10.75 16.65 14.33
CA GLY A 771 10.44 17.78 13.45
C GLY A 771 9.25 17.64 12.48
N HIS A 772 8.43 16.59 12.61
CA HIS A 772 7.14 16.44 11.92
C HIS A 772 5.93 16.62 12.86
N LEU A 773 6.18 16.69 14.17
CA LEU A 773 5.17 16.82 15.24
C LEU A 773 5.10 18.24 15.81
N TYR A 774 6.06 19.12 15.50
CA TYR A 774 6.07 20.51 15.95
C TYR A 774 6.28 21.50 14.81
N SER A 775 5.81 22.73 15.03
CA SER A 775 6.09 23.90 14.20
C SER A 775 6.58 25.06 15.06
N VAL A 776 7.29 26.00 14.44
CA VAL A 776 7.84 27.23 15.04
C VAL A 776 6.99 28.40 14.57
N GLY A 777 6.76 29.41 15.39
CA GLY A 777 5.95 30.57 14.98
C GLY A 777 5.94 31.73 15.96
N GLY A 778 4.98 32.64 15.76
CA GLY A 778 4.83 33.87 16.55
C GLY A 778 3.59 33.89 17.45
N THR A 779 3.76 34.44 18.65
CA THR A 779 2.64 34.97 19.45
C THR A 779 2.19 36.34 18.92
N LYS A 780 1.02 36.85 19.35
CA LYS A 780 0.59 38.24 19.08
C LYS A 780 1.63 39.28 19.47
N ASP A 781 2.32 39.08 20.59
CA ASP A 781 3.43 39.92 21.07
C ASP A 781 4.70 39.87 20.19
N GLY A 782 4.69 39.18 19.04
CA GLY A 782 5.86 38.99 18.19
C GLY A 782 6.97 38.11 18.81
N LYS A 783 6.66 37.33 19.85
CA LYS A 783 7.61 36.43 20.54
C LYS A 783 7.65 35.07 19.86
N LEU A 784 8.84 34.48 19.79
CA LEU A 784 9.06 33.15 19.21
C LEU A 784 8.48 32.04 20.11
N CYS A 785 7.63 31.20 19.54
CA CYS A 785 7.05 30.03 20.19
C CYS A 785 7.30 28.74 19.38
N ILE A 786 7.18 27.61 20.06
CA ILE A 786 7.10 26.27 19.44
C ILE A 786 5.77 25.65 19.90
N VAL A 787 5.03 25.05 18.96
CA VAL A 787 3.84 24.24 19.28
C VAL A 787 4.03 22.84 18.71
N ALA A 788 3.88 21.82 19.55
CA ALA A 788 3.87 20.41 19.14
C ALA A 788 2.50 19.78 19.37
N ALA A 789 2.09 18.89 18.47
CA ALA A 789 0.92 18.04 18.62
C ALA A 789 1.36 16.60 18.92
N LEU A 790 0.86 16.05 20.03
CA LEU A 790 0.99 14.63 20.39
C LEU A 790 -0.40 14.03 20.50
N GLU A 791 -0.78 13.17 19.55
CA GLU A 791 -2.15 12.64 19.41
C GLU A 791 -3.18 13.80 19.31
N PHE A 792 -3.84 14.14 20.42
CA PHE A 792 -4.79 15.25 20.53
C PHE A 792 -4.35 16.34 21.54
N THR A 793 -3.14 16.28 22.07
CA THR A 793 -2.61 17.26 23.04
C THR A 793 -1.67 18.23 22.33
N LEU A 794 -1.93 19.54 22.47
CA LEU A 794 -0.95 20.56 22.10
C LEU A 794 -0.04 20.90 23.28
N LEU A 795 1.25 20.95 23.02
CA LEU A 795 2.29 21.43 23.93
C LEU A 795 2.83 22.76 23.38
N VAL A 796 2.82 23.82 24.19
CA VAL A 796 3.27 25.16 23.78
C VAL A 796 4.48 25.57 24.60
N TRP A 797 5.61 25.83 23.94
CA TRP A 797 6.81 26.40 24.57
C TRP A 797 7.00 27.86 24.17
N PHE A 798 7.36 28.69 25.15
CA PHE A 798 7.83 30.05 24.93
C PHE A 798 9.31 30.17 25.31
N ARG A 799 10.06 30.96 24.53
CA ARG A 799 11.45 31.31 24.86
C ARG A 799 11.43 32.51 25.81
N LYS A 800 11.80 32.29 27.08
CA LYS A 800 11.92 33.39 28.06
C LYS A 800 13.34 33.97 28.03
N VAL A 801 13.44 35.29 28.13
CA VAL A 801 14.71 35.98 28.40
C VAL A 801 14.79 36.23 29.90
N ASP A 802 15.83 35.74 30.58
CA ASP A 802 15.95 35.89 32.03
C ASP A 802 16.79 37.12 32.38
N ALA A 803 16.10 38.22 32.68
CA ALA A 803 16.68 39.57 32.79
C ALA A 803 17.72 39.76 33.93
N ALA A 804 17.90 38.75 34.80
CA ALA A 804 18.88 38.79 35.89
C ALA A 804 20.28 38.26 35.49
N ARG A 805 20.40 37.51 34.39
CA ARG A 805 21.68 36.96 33.87
C ARG A 805 21.60 36.87 32.34
N GLY A 806 21.92 37.98 31.68
CA GLY A 806 21.52 38.28 30.28
C GLY A 806 22.15 37.46 29.14
N ILE A 807 22.28 36.14 29.26
CA ILE A 807 22.72 35.23 28.17
C ILE A 807 21.81 33.98 28.06
N GLU A 808 21.30 33.42 29.16
CA GLU A 808 20.53 32.15 29.11
C GLU A 808 19.05 32.34 28.72
N THR A 809 18.73 32.12 27.45
CA THR A 809 17.34 32.06 26.97
C THR A 809 16.84 30.61 26.90
N LYS A 810 16.20 30.11 27.96
CA LYS A 810 15.68 28.73 27.99
C LYS A 810 14.26 28.63 27.43
N TRP A 811 13.97 27.54 26.73
CA TRP A 811 12.59 27.16 26.38
C TRP A 811 11.84 26.68 27.62
N MET A 812 10.74 27.35 27.94
CA MET A 812 9.83 26.96 29.01
C MET A 812 8.56 26.40 28.38
N LEU A 813 8.16 25.19 28.80
CA LEU A 813 6.82 24.69 28.51
C LEU A 813 5.83 25.61 29.25
N HIS A 814 4.97 26.28 28.49
CA HIS A 814 4.03 27.26 29.02
C HIS A 814 2.71 26.57 29.35
N ASN A 815 2.01 26.07 28.32
CA ASN A 815 0.70 25.43 28.45
C ASN A 815 0.67 24.05 27.80
N ILE A 816 -0.20 23.21 28.32
CA ILE A 816 -0.61 21.92 27.77
C ILE A 816 -2.12 22.00 27.52
N PHE A 817 -2.56 21.80 26.28
CA PHE A 817 -3.97 21.84 25.90
C PHE A 817 -4.42 20.46 25.41
N PRO A 818 -5.14 19.67 26.24
CA PRO A 818 -5.79 18.45 25.77
C PRO A 818 -7.01 18.81 24.92
N LEU A 819 -6.97 18.52 23.62
CA LEU A 819 -8.05 18.85 22.67
C LEU A 819 -8.87 17.62 22.24
N ASP A 820 -8.70 16.47 22.89
CA ASP A 820 -9.35 15.18 22.57
C ASP A 820 -10.88 15.32 22.51
N GLU A 821 -11.51 15.58 23.65
CA GLU A 821 -12.96 15.81 23.76
C GLU A 821 -13.44 17.00 22.92
N VAL A 822 -12.65 18.08 22.87
CA VAL A 822 -13.00 19.33 22.16
C VAL A 822 -13.02 19.11 20.65
N VAL A 823 -12.10 18.33 20.09
CA VAL A 823 -12.04 17.99 18.65
C VAL A 823 -13.12 16.98 18.31
N LEU A 824 -13.34 15.95 19.14
CA LEU A 824 -14.40 14.97 18.89
C LEU A 824 -15.79 15.64 18.94
N GLN A 825 -16.08 16.44 19.97
CA GLN A 825 -17.32 17.20 20.09
C GLN A 825 -17.48 18.23 18.95
N ALA A 826 -16.40 18.91 18.55
CA ALA A 826 -16.46 19.86 17.44
C ALA A 826 -16.66 19.17 16.09
N THR A 827 -16.03 18.03 15.82
CA THR A 827 -16.06 17.38 14.49
C THR A 827 -17.21 16.39 14.28
N GLU A 828 -17.94 16.04 15.34
CA GLU A 828 -19.02 15.04 15.33
C GLU A 828 -18.54 13.63 14.89
N GLY A 829 -17.22 13.37 15.00
CA GLY A 829 -16.57 12.11 14.63
C GLY A 829 -16.05 11.30 15.82
N SER A 830 -15.60 10.08 15.55
CA SER A 830 -15.01 9.19 16.56
C SER A 830 -13.48 9.31 16.62
N ARG A 831 -12.88 8.72 17.66
CA ARG A 831 -11.41 8.59 17.79
C ARG A 831 -10.81 7.60 16.78
N GLU A 832 -11.63 6.85 16.04
CA GLU A 832 -11.16 6.00 14.94
C GLU A 832 -11.08 6.77 13.60
N ASP A 833 -11.83 7.87 13.45
CA ASP A 833 -11.83 8.73 12.25
C ASP A 833 -10.63 9.70 12.20
N HIS A 834 -10.11 10.11 13.36
CA HIS A 834 -9.03 11.09 13.49
C HIS A 834 -7.79 10.44 14.13
N VAL A 835 -6.74 10.23 13.34
CA VAL A 835 -5.56 9.46 13.78
C VAL A 835 -4.62 10.28 14.69
N SER A 836 -4.45 11.57 14.39
CA SER A 836 -3.62 12.50 15.17
C SER A 836 -3.76 13.93 14.63
N LEU A 837 -3.77 14.92 15.51
CA LEU A 837 -3.61 16.31 15.12
C LEU A 837 -2.21 16.57 14.54
N LYS A 838 -2.13 17.40 13.51
CA LYS A 838 -0.88 17.92 12.96
C LYS A 838 -0.91 19.45 12.92
N VAL A 839 0.17 20.09 13.39
CA VAL A 839 0.34 21.54 13.28
C VAL A 839 0.74 21.91 11.85
N LEU A 840 -0.05 22.77 11.22
CA LEU A 840 0.17 23.27 9.86
C LEU A 840 0.99 24.56 9.86
N GLY A 841 0.76 25.42 10.86
CA GLY A 841 1.42 26.71 11.02
C GLY A 841 0.87 27.46 12.24
N ILE A 842 1.54 28.53 12.64
CA ILE A 842 1.17 29.37 13.79
C ILE A 842 1.31 30.84 13.35
N LEU A 843 0.20 31.60 13.38
CA LEU A 843 0.17 33.03 13.06
C LEU A 843 -0.55 33.78 14.18
N ASP A 844 0.00 34.89 14.64
CA ASP A 844 -0.59 35.82 15.61
C ASP A 844 -1.26 35.12 16.83
N GLY A 845 -0.55 34.14 17.41
CA GLY A 845 -1.03 33.36 18.56
C GLY A 845 -2.12 32.31 18.24
N THR A 846 -2.47 32.11 16.97
CA THR A 846 -3.43 31.10 16.49
C THR A 846 -2.68 29.94 15.83
N VAL A 847 -2.99 28.71 16.24
CA VAL A 847 -2.43 27.46 15.71
C VAL A 847 -3.40 26.86 14.70
N TYR A 848 -2.93 26.58 13.49
CA TYR A 848 -3.70 25.90 12.46
C TYR A 848 -3.40 24.41 12.47
N LEU A 849 -4.44 23.58 12.41
CA LEU A 849 -4.39 22.14 12.65
C LEU A 849 -5.14 21.37 11.56
N SER A 850 -4.66 20.17 11.22
CA SER A 850 -5.45 19.14 10.53
C SER A 850 -5.68 17.93 11.44
N THR A 851 -6.82 17.24 11.30
CA THR A 851 -7.10 15.98 12.04
C THR A 851 -6.44 14.73 11.44
N PHE A 852 -5.68 14.90 10.35
CA PHE A 852 -5.00 13.81 9.64
C PHE A 852 -3.66 14.28 9.06
N GLU A 853 -2.74 13.34 8.82
CA GLU A 853 -1.49 13.60 8.11
C GLU A 853 -1.69 13.38 6.59
N THR A 854 -1.85 14.49 5.86
CA THR A 854 -2.16 14.54 4.41
C THR A 854 -1.18 13.78 3.50
N PHE A 855 0.04 13.48 3.97
CA PHE A 855 1.05 12.70 3.23
C PHE A 855 0.86 11.17 3.32
N ARG A 856 -0.21 10.65 3.95
CA ARG A 856 -0.43 9.20 4.10
C ARG A 856 -1.49 8.60 3.17
N ASP A 857 -2.54 9.34 2.80
CA ASP A 857 -3.48 8.95 1.74
C ASP A 857 -4.16 10.21 1.17
N GLU A 858 -3.95 10.47 -0.12
CA GLU A 858 -4.47 11.63 -0.88
C GLU A 858 -5.99 11.55 -1.17
N ASN A 859 -6.69 10.58 -0.58
CA ASN A 859 -8.13 10.35 -0.77
C ASN A 859 -8.96 10.55 0.51
N LEU A 860 -8.33 10.86 1.65
CA LEU A 860 -9.01 11.02 2.93
C LEU A 860 -9.26 12.50 3.24
N SER A 861 -10.53 12.89 3.20
CA SER A 861 -10.98 14.20 3.68
C SER A 861 -10.66 14.38 5.17
N CYS A 862 -10.15 15.54 5.56
CA CYS A 862 -9.85 15.86 6.95
C CYS A 862 -10.42 17.21 7.37
N TRP A 863 -10.59 17.41 8.68
CA TRP A 863 -11.01 18.69 9.23
C TRP A 863 -9.81 19.61 9.41
N TYR A 864 -9.97 20.85 8.94
CA TYR A 864 -9.06 21.95 9.19
C TYR A 864 -9.63 22.83 10.29
N LEU A 865 -8.83 23.04 11.33
CA LEU A 865 -9.22 23.66 12.59
C LEU A 865 -8.26 24.80 12.95
N SER A 866 -8.75 25.83 13.63
CA SER A 866 -7.93 26.89 14.22
C SER A 866 -8.10 26.92 15.74
N PHE A 867 -6.99 26.91 16.47
CA PHE A 867 -6.95 26.97 17.93
C PHE A 867 -6.26 28.26 18.40
N SER A 868 -6.97 29.11 19.13
CA SER A 868 -6.42 30.33 19.74
C SER A 868 -5.73 29.98 21.06
N MET A 869 -4.42 30.21 21.17
CA MET A 869 -3.65 29.91 22.40
C MET A 869 -4.01 30.82 23.58
N GLU A 870 -4.55 32.01 23.29
CA GLU A 870 -4.94 33.01 24.30
C GLU A 870 -6.35 32.73 24.85
N SER A 871 -7.34 32.60 23.97
CA SER A 871 -8.74 32.38 24.37
C SER A 871 -9.10 30.90 24.57
N SER A 872 -8.17 29.98 24.30
CA SER A 872 -8.35 28.52 24.36
C SER A 872 -9.52 27.98 23.53
N LYS A 873 -9.96 28.73 22.51
CA LYS A 873 -11.08 28.37 21.63
C LYS A 873 -10.59 27.62 20.39
N LEU A 874 -11.29 26.53 20.07
CA LEU A 874 -11.17 25.77 18.83
C LEU A 874 -12.32 26.15 17.88
N GLU A 875 -12.01 26.47 16.62
CA GLU A 875 -12.99 26.74 15.56
C GLU A 875 -12.83 25.77 14.38
N LYS A 876 -13.95 25.31 13.81
CA LYS A 876 -13.98 24.56 12.53
C LYS A 876 -13.81 25.54 11.36
N ILE A 877 -12.82 25.32 10.49
CA ILE A 877 -12.59 26.17 9.31
C ILE A 877 -13.27 25.56 8.07
N PHE A 878 -12.89 24.33 7.68
CA PHE A 878 -13.48 23.58 6.58
C PHE A 878 -13.17 22.07 6.68
N TYR A 879 -13.90 21.27 5.90
CA TYR A 879 -13.68 19.84 5.70
C TYR A 879 -13.46 19.58 4.21
N THR A 880 -12.33 18.99 3.83
CA THR A 880 -11.98 18.78 2.43
C THR A 880 -10.92 17.68 2.26
N ASN A 881 -10.81 17.16 1.04
CA ASN A 881 -9.64 16.39 0.60
C ASN A 881 -8.73 17.31 -0.23
N THR A 882 -7.62 17.77 0.35
CA THR A 882 -6.62 18.60 -0.32
C THR A 882 -5.25 17.93 -0.26
N SER A 883 -4.82 17.42 -1.41
CA SER A 883 -3.55 16.76 -1.75
C SER A 883 -2.30 17.67 -1.71
N GLY A 884 -2.37 18.83 -1.05
CA GLY A 884 -1.40 19.92 -1.24
C GLY A 884 -1.01 20.67 0.03
N TRP A 885 0.03 21.49 -0.09
CA TRP A 885 0.39 22.46 0.94
C TRP A 885 -0.66 23.57 0.98
N LEU A 886 -1.09 23.96 2.19
CA LEU A 886 -2.09 25.01 2.39
C LEU A 886 -1.43 26.27 2.94
N HIS A 887 -1.59 27.36 2.22
CA HIS A 887 -1.00 28.66 2.50
C HIS A 887 -2.09 29.60 3.05
N PRO A 888 -2.06 29.97 4.35
CA PRO A 888 -3.03 30.89 4.93
C PRO A 888 -2.87 32.30 4.35
N TYR A 889 -3.95 32.86 3.79
CA TYR A 889 -3.95 34.19 3.19
C TYR A 889 -4.51 35.24 4.15
N THR A 890 -3.59 35.96 4.79
CA THR A 890 -3.86 37.17 5.58
C THR A 890 -3.41 38.41 4.81
N MET A 891 -4.18 39.49 4.91
CA MET A 891 -3.88 40.79 4.30
C MET A 891 -4.47 41.92 5.15
N ALA A 892 -3.95 43.14 5.03
CA ALA A 892 -4.60 44.32 5.60
C ALA A 892 -5.98 44.53 4.97
N TRP A 893 -6.93 45.11 5.72
CA TRP A 893 -8.26 45.42 5.19
C TRP A 893 -8.18 46.33 3.95
N PRO A 894 -8.93 46.05 2.86
CA PRO A 894 -9.01 46.94 1.71
C PRO A 894 -9.42 48.36 2.11
N SER A 895 -8.80 49.38 1.52
CA SER A 895 -9.12 50.78 1.81
C SER A 895 -10.58 51.13 1.52
N SER A 896 -11.25 50.43 0.61
CA SER A 896 -12.69 50.52 0.36
C SER A 896 -13.59 50.05 1.52
N LEU A 897 -13.06 49.27 2.47
CA LEU A 897 -13.75 48.87 3.71
C LEU A 897 -13.29 49.70 4.92
N VAL A 898 -12.11 50.33 4.86
CA VAL A 898 -11.56 51.16 5.96
C VAL A 898 -11.99 52.62 5.86
N CYS A 899 -12.12 53.18 4.66
CA CYS A 899 -12.22 54.64 4.44
C CYS A 899 -13.65 55.23 4.40
N ASN A 900 -14.67 54.51 4.88
CA ASN A 900 -16.06 55.03 4.94
C ASN A 900 -16.30 56.14 6.00
N ASN A 901 -15.24 56.68 6.62
CA ASN A 901 -15.27 57.73 7.65
C ASN A 901 -14.45 58.96 7.26
N LEU A 902 -14.74 59.57 6.10
CA LEU A 902 -14.32 60.94 5.78
C LEU A 902 -15.55 61.82 5.51
N SER A 903 -16.02 62.41 6.61
CA SER A 903 -17.08 63.41 6.78
C SER A 903 -16.80 64.75 6.04
N PRO A 904 -17.78 65.67 5.90
CA PRO A 904 -19.11 65.72 6.52
C PRO A 904 -20.30 65.31 5.64
#